data_AF-A0A920BPW1-F1
#
_entry.id   AF-A0A920BPW1-F1
#
_cell.length_a   1.000
_cell.length_b   1.000
_cell.length_c   1.000
_cell.angle_alpha   90.00
_cell.angle_beta   90.00
_cell.angle_gamma   90.00
#
_symmetry.space_group_name_H-M   'P 1'
#
loop_
_entity.id
_entity.type
_entity.pdbx_description
1 polymer ?
#
loop_
_entity_poly.entity_id
_entity_poly.type
_entity_poly.pdbx_seq_one_letter_code
_entity_poly.pdbx_strand_id
1 'polypeptide(L)'
;MRRKVRTAVVLVGALIGAGLPATPSLAAPAAPGSGAARAITLITGDVVSLTPAGDGRYAATVRPAPGRENVSFRTTEAGDGLQVLPLDVVPMVRSGQLDAELFDVEHLLAEGYGDADSSTLPVIIRSAGAGSLRTLPASATTPLPSLDAVAVRVDKKSFWQSQKSARTAAATRIWLDGKVRTAADANIEQIGAPAAWQAGLTGTGVKVAVLDTGIDATHPDVAGKVGAAEDFSGSGNTVDHFGHGTHVASIAVRVAPGARLMVGKVLDDSGSGYESGIIAGMQWAVDSGAKVVNMSLGGDATDGTDPMSEAVDALSAAGGTLFVVAAGNEGADYTVGTPGAATSALTVGAVGHDEQLAEFSSRGPRLGDQGLKPEITAPGVDIVAARAAGTTMGTPVDNLYTAASGTSMATPHVAGAAAILAQQHPDWSGARLKDALVSTAVTGAAATVYGQGAGRVDLARATTQAVTGTGVADFGLEAAGRTVTYRNSGSSAVTLSLTSSLPAVTAVKTVTVPAGGTADVPLTLDRNGSSKGVLGGWLRATGPGGVLVTTALGATIDPPHHRVTFSAVGQDGRPTAVPVFQMFGDDRRFDVLGYLENGEAGQVDVAEGDYLVDATLAVGTGLHPEDTLVTIPELHIDRDMTVVLDARKAKPIRIETPRPAQQQAVLSYYVHRVTGTGRQIDNGFMDFSATEKVNVTPTAPVRKGAYEFSSRWQLVAPFARAVVPSAGTYDLRALPASPVYTGTRRYALAFSLTGAVNGKAVVLPSDGDDHDQVRKAADAGAALVLLNRGPESAAWTVWDPSAEERLPIPALLIADDYARQIQAKGRTVDLTMTPASPYLYDVLQVSTGRVPDQIVHRVTAANSYRITSRYADNGGLAWVREQRFGWRPWQDYAWNDQQRAVATPSVRDEWVSAGDSIWQHHVHQEYPWGDLGAALDTGFADQPRSYPRTGTATETWAAPVVRPATPAGYTNRRTGDVLNLRVADFVDASDQHFTIDEADDSAARLYRNGTLISETRDAWRDITIPAGAAGYRLELTTAREGNEWQYARSTNTEWTFRSAKAGPLPMLQVGYAAPVSLTGTATTWPHLLGISVPGARTVSVQLSADEGVTWKSALVLGGAVVVPAGRGTVSLRVTATDRDGNSVKQTVLRAYGRG
;
A
#
# COMPACT_ATOMS: atom_id res chain seq x y z
N MET A 1 15.33 -82.00 1.99
CA MET A 1 14.02 -82.13 2.67
C MET A 1 13.87 -81.03 3.73
N ARG A 2 12.65 -80.86 4.28
CA ARG A 2 12.25 -80.42 5.66
C ARG A 2 13.40 -79.96 6.61
N ARG A 3 13.25 -78.94 7.47
CA ARG A 3 12.01 -78.36 8.06
C ARG A 3 12.23 -76.94 8.64
N LYS A 4 11.11 -76.26 8.95
CA LYS A 4 10.95 -74.94 9.59
C LYS A 4 11.67 -74.81 10.94
N VAL A 5 12.09 -73.59 11.28
CA VAL A 5 12.07 -73.05 12.65
C VAL A 5 10.94 -72.02 12.76
N ARG A 6 10.30 -71.93 13.92
CA ARG A 6 9.34 -70.87 14.31
C ARG A 6 9.98 -70.06 15.42
N THR A 7 9.84 -68.73 15.39
CA THR A 7 10.06 -67.86 16.55
C THR A 7 8.70 -67.30 16.98
N ALA A 8 8.42 -67.29 18.28
CA ALA A 8 7.12 -66.86 18.81
C ALA A 8 7.06 -65.35 19.02
N VAL A 9 5.88 -64.76 18.83
CA VAL A 9 5.57 -63.42 19.31
C VAL A 9 5.15 -63.54 20.78
N VAL A 10 5.79 -62.76 21.66
CA VAL A 10 5.39 -62.59 23.05
C VAL A 10 4.65 -61.26 23.17
N LEU A 11 3.42 -61.30 23.70
CA LEU A 11 2.73 -60.08 24.11
C LEU A 11 3.33 -59.57 25.42
N VAL A 12 3.62 -58.27 25.47
CA VAL A 12 3.65 -57.48 26.70
C VAL A 12 2.82 -56.23 26.43
N GLY A 13 1.96 -55.84 27.37
CA GLY A 13 1.11 -54.66 27.23
C GLY A 13 0.84 -54.02 28.58
N ALA A 14 0.70 -52.69 28.56
CA ALA A 14 0.49 -51.80 29.71
C ALA A 14 1.70 -51.74 30.70
N LEU A 15 1.97 -50.63 31.41
CA LEU A 15 1.36 -49.30 31.41
C LEU A 15 2.46 -48.22 31.22
N ILE A 16 2.09 -47.04 30.74
CA ILE A 16 2.11 -45.79 31.52
C ILE A 16 1.35 -44.73 30.71
N GLY A 17 0.31 -44.16 31.31
CA GLY A 17 -0.36 -42.97 30.78
C GLY A 17 0.22 -41.73 31.44
N ALA A 18 1.00 -40.96 30.68
CA ALA A 18 1.32 -39.58 31.01
C ALA A 18 0.74 -38.71 29.89
N GLY A 19 -0.24 -37.87 30.21
CA GLY A 19 -0.80 -36.95 29.23
C GLY A 19 0.26 -35.93 28.83
N LEU A 20 0.53 -35.79 27.53
CA LEU A 20 1.21 -34.60 27.03
C LEU A 20 0.35 -33.38 27.42
N PRO A 21 0.92 -32.31 27.99
CA PRO A 21 0.17 -31.11 28.26
C PRO A 21 -0.38 -30.57 26.94
N ALA A 22 -1.67 -30.22 26.91
CA ALA A 22 -2.26 -29.58 25.74
C ALA A 22 -1.48 -28.28 25.46
N THR A 23 -0.95 -28.17 24.25
CA THR A 23 -0.38 -26.90 23.76
C THR A 23 -1.46 -25.83 23.89
N PRO A 24 -1.15 -24.66 24.50
CA PRO A 24 -2.15 -23.60 24.63
C PRO A 24 -2.61 -23.20 23.22
N SER A 25 -3.92 -23.28 22.98
CA SER A 25 -4.50 -22.77 21.74
C SER A 25 -4.37 -21.26 21.77
N LEU A 26 -3.38 -20.74 21.05
CA LEU A 26 -3.41 -19.36 20.60
C LEU A 26 -4.69 -19.16 19.78
N ALA A 27 -5.22 -17.94 19.77
CA ALA A 27 -6.33 -17.61 18.89
C ALA A 27 -5.90 -17.79 17.44
N ALA A 28 -6.78 -18.34 16.59
CA ALA A 28 -6.53 -18.39 15.16
C ALA A 28 -6.49 -16.94 14.62
N PRO A 29 -5.42 -16.53 13.92
CA PRO A 29 -5.39 -15.24 13.24
C PRO A 29 -6.44 -15.19 12.10
N ALA A 30 -6.69 -14.00 11.58
CA ALA A 30 -7.51 -13.85 10.39
C ALA A 30 -6.76 -14.41 9.17
N ALA A 31 -7.42 -15.27 8.40
CA ALA A 31 -6.84 -15.78 7.17
C ALA A 31 -6.48 -14.62 6.21
N PRO A 32 -5.34 -14.66 5.50
CA PRO A 32 -5.04 -13.70 4.46
C PRO A 32 -6.21 -13.52 3.49
N GLY A 33 -6.48 -12.26 3.15
CA GLY A 33 -7.46 -11.90 2.14
C GLY A 33 -7.07 -12.52 0.80
N SER A 34 -8.07 -12.94 0.02
CA SER A 34 -7.88 -13.50 -1.32
C SER A 34 -7.62 -12.41 -2.36
N GLY A 35 -6.70 -11.50 -2.05
CA GLY A 35 -6.16 -10.55 -3.03
C GLY A 35 -5.12 -11.25 -3.89
N ALA A 36 -5.18 -11.05 -5.20
CA ALA A 36 -4.01 -11.26 -6.05
C ALA A 36 -2.90 -10.29 -5.61
N ALA A 37 -1.63 -10.64 -5.89
CA ALA A 37 -0.53 -9.70 -5.66
C ALA A 37 -0.74 -8.44 -6.52
N ARG A 38 -0.52 -7.27 -5.90
CA ARG A 38 -0.75 -5.96 -6.52
C ARG A 38 0.60 -5.35 -6.89
N ALA A 39 0.86 -5.15 -8.17
CA ALA A 39 2.08 -4.50 -8.67
C ALA A 39 1.78 -3.08 -9.17
N ILE A 40 2.71 -2.15 -8.94
CA ILE A 40 2.70 -0.78 -9.44
C ILE A 40 4.12 -0.38 -9.90
N THR A 41 4.29 -0.09 -11.19
CA THR A 41 5.48 0.60 -11.69
C THR A 41 5.31 2.10 -11.39
N LEU A 42 6.17 2.64 -10.53
CA LEU A 42 6.25 4.06 -10.18
C LEU A 42 6.68 4.91 -11.38
N ILE A 43 6.53 6.24 -11.29
CA ILE A 43 6.93 7.16 -12.37
C ILE A 43 8.42 7.05 -12.77
N THR A 44 9.26 6.53 -11.86
CA THR A 44 10.70 6.28 -12.08
C THR A 44 11.03 5.02 -12.88
N GLY A 45 10.03 4.16 -13.15
CA GLY A 45 10.18 2.84 -13.74
C GLY A 45 10.47 1.72 -12.74
N ASP A 46 10.60 2.03 -11.45
CA ASP A 46 10.80 1.07 -10.37
C ASP A 46 9.46 0.38 -10.04
N VAL A 47 9.44 -0.95 -9.84
CA VAL A 47 8.20 -1.74 -9.67
C VAL A 47 8.04 -2.20 -8.23
N VAL A 48 7.06 -1.64 -7.52
CA VAL A 48 6.66 -2.12 -6.19
C VAL A 48 5.63 -3.24 -6.34
N SER A 49 5.82 -4.35 -5.64
CA SER A 49 4.85 -5.47 -5.60
C SER A 49 4.47 -5.81 -4.16
N LEU A 50 3.16 -5.88 -3.91
CA LEU A 50 2.54 -6.18 -2.62
C LEU A 50 1.83 -7.55 -2.66
N THR A 51 2.31 -8.50 -1.86
CA THR A 51 1.71 -9.83 -1.69
C THR A 51 1.00 -9.91 -0.33
N PRO A 52 -0.31 -10.20 -0.25
CA PRO A 52 -1.01 -10.32 1.04
C PRO A 52 -0.44 -11.46 1.90
N ALA A 53 -0.08 -11.16 3.16
CA ALA A 53 0.53 -12.13 4.08
C ALA A 53 -0.49 -12.75 5.05
N GLY A 54 -1.30 -11.91 5.70
CA GLY A 54 -2.23 -12.30 6.77
C GLY A 54 -2.62 -11.11 7.65
N ASP A 55 -3.77 -11.15 8.31
CA ASP A 55 -4.19 -10.13 9.30
C ASP A 55 -4.13 -8.66 8.82
N GLY A 56 -4.30 -8.39 7.51
CA GLY A 56 -4.18 -7.06 6.90
C GLY A 56 -2.78 -6.67 6.43
N ARG A 57 -1.76 -7.47 6.74
CA ARG A 57 -0.35 -7.22 6.39
C ARG A 57 0.00 -7.64 4.97
N TYR A 58 1.01 -6.99 4.40
CA TYR A 58 1.58 -7.30 3.09
C TYR A 58 3.10 -7.51 3.16
N ALA A 59 3.59 -8.45 2.35
CA ALA A 59 4.99 -8.57 2.00
C ALA A 59 5.28 -7.66 0.80
N ALA A 60 6.33 -6.83 0.90
CA ALA A 60 6.61 -5.79 -0.09
C ALA A 60 8.02 -5.91 -0.69
N THR A 61 8.10 -5.74 -2.00
CA THR A 61 9.33 -5.84 -2.81
C THR A 61 9.39 -4.71 -3.83
N VAL A 62 10.60 -4.24 -4.19
CA VAL A 62 10.81 -3.11 -5.11
C VAL A 62 11.91 -3.44 -6.11
N ARG A 63 11.51 -3.90 -7.30
CA ARG A 63 12.43 -4.15 -8.42
C ARG A 63 12.85 -2.82 -9.05
N PRO A 64 14.13 -2.42 -8.99
CA PRO A 64 14.57 -1.17 -9.62
C PRO A 64 14.43 -1.23 -11.15
N ALA A 65 14.19 -0.09 -11.80
CA ALA A 65 14.23 -0.03 -13.26
C ALA A 65 15.66 -0.28 -13.79
N PRO A 66 15.84 -0.74 -15.04
CA PRO A 66 17.16 -0.94 -15.62
C PRO A 66 18.05 0.31 -15.54
N GLY A 67 19.22 0.17 -14.93
CA GLY A 67 20.15 1.26 -14.63
C GLY A 67 19.89 2.01 -13.31
N ARG A 68 18.98 1.53 -12.46
CA ARG A 68 18.66 2.09 -11.12
C ARG A 68 19.00 1.14 -9.96
N GLU A 69 19.72 0.05 -10.23
CA GLU A 69 20.04 -1.03 -9.28
C GLU A 69 20.94 -0.60 -8.09
N ASN A 70 21.44 0.65 -8.12
CA ASN A 70 22.23 1.28 -7.06
C ASN A 70 21.48 2.41 -6.33
N VAL A 71 20.15 2.52 -6.52
CA VAL A 71 19.29 3.49 -5.82
C VAL A 71 18.68 2.83 -4.59
N SER A 72 18.95 3.34 -3.40
CA SER A 72 18.28 2.93 -2.15
C SER A 72 16.87 3.52 -2.07
N PHE A 73 16.01 2.90 -1.27
CA PHE A 73 14.61 3.30 -1.13
C PHE A 73 14.26 3.61 0.34
N ARG A 74 13.53 4.70 0.54
CA ARG A 74 12.91 5.11 1.82
C ARG A 74 11.45 4.69 1.81
N THR A 75 10.93 4.18 2.91
CA THR A 75 9.49 3.98 3.08
C THR A 75 8.97 4.68 4.32
N THR A 76 7.72 5.12 4.25
CA THR A 76 7.00 5.71 5.38
C THR A 76 5.59 5.13 5.43
N GLU A 77 5.21 4.65 6.61
CA GLU A 77 3.86 4.22 6.99
C GLU A 77 3.43 5.19 8.13
N ALA A 78 2.45 6.06 7.87
CA ALA A 78 2.16 7.21 8.75
C ALA A 78 0.66 7.49 8.99
N GLY A 79 -0.18 6.46 8.83
CA GLY A 79 -1.64 6.52 8.97
C GLY A 79 -2.39 6.73 7.64
N ASP A 80 -1.75 7.38 6.67
CA ASP A 80 -2.34 7.70 5.37
C ASP A 80 -2.08 6.61 4.30
N GLY A 81 -1.55 5.45 4.71
CA GLY A 81 -1.16 4.35 3.82
C GLY A 81 0.36 4.20 3.69
N LEU A 82 0.83 3.87 2.49
CA LEU A 82 2.20 3.43 2.21
C LEU A 82 2.88 4.30 1.15
N GLN A 83 3.98 4.95 1.53
CA GLN A 83 4.82 5.71 0.61
C GLN A 83 6.20 5.05 0.36
N VAL A 84 6.68 5.08 -0.88
CA VAL A 84 7.96 4.46 -1.31
C VAL A 84 8.77 5.44 -2.17
N LEU A 85 9.70 6.17 -1.55
CA LEU A 85 10.56 7.16 -2.25
C LEU A 85 11.94 6.57 -2.60
N PRO A 86 12.31 6.52 -3.89
CA PRO A 86 13.72 6.38 -4.29
C PRO A 86 14.54 7.59 -3.81
N LEU A 87 15.77 7.39 -3.32
CA LEU A 87 16.56 8.52 -2.79
C LEU A 87 16.94 9.57 -3.85
N ASP A 88 17.05 9.20 -5.14
CA ASP A 88 17.43 10.13 -6.21
C ASP A 88 16.32 11.12 -6.61
N VAL A 89 15.08 10.92 -6.13
CA VAL A 89 13.96 11.86 -6.34
C VAL A 89 13.66 12.76 -5.13
N VAL A 90 14.20 12.47 -3.94
CA VAL A 90 13.92 13.25 -2.71
C VAL A 90 14.15 14.77 -2.88
N PRO A 91 15.22 15.27 -3.54
CA PRO A 91 15.38 16.71 -3.78
C PRO A 91 14.28 17.31 -4.68
N MET A 92 13.75 16.51 -5.61
CA MET A 92 12.68 16.91 -6.51
C MET A 92 11.32 16.91 -5.80
N VAL A 93 11.03 15.90 -4.97
CA VAL A 93 9.80 15.87 -4.16
C VAL A 93 9.80 17.02 -3.14
N ARG A 94 10.90 17.21 -2.39
CA ARG A 94 11.04 18.33 -1.42
C ARG A 94 10.86 19.71 -2.06
N SER A 95 11.34 19.92 -3.29
CA SER A 95 11.17 21.19 -4.00
C SER A 95 9.82 21.31 -4.72
N GLY A 96 9.00 20.25 -4.69
CA GLY A 96 7.75 20.09 -5.44
C GLY A 96 7.94 20.00 -6.96
N GLN A 97 9.15 19.70 -7.44
CA GLN A 97 9.43 19.39 -8.85
C GLN A 97 8.82 18.06 -9.29
N LEU A 98 8.74 17.11 -8.36
CA LEU A 98 7.83 15.98 -8.43
C LEU A 98 6.84 16.11 -7.27
N ASP A 99 5.64 15.64 -7.53
CA ASP A 99 4.60 15.37 -6.55
C ASP A 99 4.93 14.10 -5.73
N ALA A 100 4.43 14.04 -4.51
CA ALA A 100 4.63 12.95 -3.56
C ALA A 100 3.66 11.78 -3.79
N GLU A 101 2.47 12.03 -4.36
CA GLU A 101 1.48 10.98 -4.64
C GLU A 101 1.92 10.02 -5.76
N LEU A 102 2.83 10.48 -6.63
CA LEU A 102 3.55 9.65 -7.61
C LEU A 102 4.38 8.51 -6.98
N PHE A 103 4.49 8.50 -5.64
CA PHE A 103 5.22 7.56 -4.81
C PHE A 103 4.36 6.96 -3.68
N ASP A 104 3.06 7.26 -3.61
CA ASP A 104 2.12 6.60 -2.71
C ASP A 104 1.58 5.32 -3.36
N VAL A 105 2.01 4.18 -2.84
CA VAL A 105 1.71 2.86 -3.41
C VAL A 105 0.27 2.46 -3.11
N GLU A 106 -0.28 2.83 -1.97
CA GLU A 106 -1.62 2.40 -1.57
C GLU A 106 -2.71 3.25 -2.24
N HIS A 107 -2.52 4.57 -2.32
CA HIS A 107 -3.35 5.47 -3.13
C HIS A 107 -3.36 5.05 -4.60
N LEU A 108 -2.19 4.93 -5.25
CA LEU A 108 -2.11 4.57 -6.68
C LEU A 108 -2.79 3.22 -6.98
N LEU A 109 -2.68 2.25 -6.05
CA LEU A 109 -3.34 0.95 -6.20
C LEU A 109 -4.84 0.99 -5.86
N ALA A 110 -5.30 1.87 -4.96
CA ALA A 110 -6.72 2.07 -4.64
C ALA A 110 -7.46 2.77 -5.80
N GLU A 111 -6.76 3.66 -6.50
CA GLU A 111 -7.22 4.36 -7.69
C GLU A 111 -7.15 3.53 -8.98
N GLY A 112 -6.70 2.27 -8.92
CA GLY A 112 -6.64 1.41 -10.10
C GLY A 112 -5.62 1.91 -11.12
N TYR A 113 -4.48 2.41 -10.63
CA TYR A 113 -3.27 2.60 -11.42
C TYR A 113 -2.31 1.40 -11.28
N GLY A 114 -2.74 0.25 -10.76
CA GLY A 114 -1.94 -0.97 -10.75
C GLY A 114 -1.51 -1.40 -12.15
N ASP A 115 -0.43 -2.17 -12.25
CA ASP A 115 0.12 -2.59 -13.55
C ASP A 115 -0.76 -3.61 -14.28
N ALA A 116 -1.70 -4.25 -13.57
CA ALA A 116 -2.78 -5.03 -14.16
C ALA A 116 -3.90 -4.15 -14.78
N ASP A 117 -4.05 -2.92 -14.30
CA ASP A 117 -5.11 -1.98 -14.68
C ASP A 117 -4.64 -0.97 -15.75
N SER A 118 -3.38 -0.51 -15.66
CA SER A 118 -2.79 0.47 -16.58
C SER A 118 -1.27 0.34 -16.69
N SER A 119 -0.74 0.33 -17.92
CA SER A 119 0.70 0.48 -18.19
C SER A 119 1.19 1.93 -18.16
N THR A 120 0.30 2.90 -18.00
CA THR A 120 0.60 4.34 -17.99
C THR A 120 0.20 4.98 -16.67
N LEU A 121 0.89 6.07 -16.31
CA LEU A 121 0.47 6.98 -15.25
C LEU A 121 0.02 8.29 -15.90
N PRO A 122 -1.16 8.84 -15.58
CA PRO A 122 -1.53 10.18 -16.00
C PRO A 122 -0.81 11.20 -15.11
N VAL A 123 -0.19 12.21 -15.73
CA VAL A 123 0.58 13.23 -15.02
C VAL A 123 0.44 14.60 -15.66
N ILE A 124 0.55 15.67 -14.87
CA ILE A 124 0.56 17.06 -15.35
C ILE A 124 2.00 17.59 -15.33
N ILE A 125 2.52 18.08 -16.46
CA ILE A 125 3.90 18.58 -16.60
C ILE A 125 3.93 20.08 -16.93
N ARG A 126 4.60 20.89 -16.09
CA ARG A 126 4.94 22.30 -16.35
C ARG A 126 6.43 22.45 -16.66
N SER A 127 6.82 23.32 -17.59
CA SER A 127 8.24 23.51 -17.96
C SER A 127 8.55 24.95 -18.40
N ALA A 128 9.73 25.46 -18.03
CA ALA A 128 10.14 26.81 -18.38
C ALA A 128 10.60 26.93 -19.85
N GLY A 129 9.70 27.43 -20.69
CA GLY A 129 9.98 27.84 -22.07
C GLY A 129 9.35 26.93 -23.11
N ALA A 130 8.46 27.49 -23.94
CA ALA A 130 7.61 26.80 -24.92
C ALA A 130 8.33 26.03 -26.06
N GLY A 131 9.66 25.89 -26.01
CA GLY A 131 10.45 25.09 -26.94
C GLY A 131 10.77 23.67 -26.47
N SER A 132 10.69 23.36 -25.17
CA SER A 132 11.17 22.10 -24.59
C SER A 132 10.23 20.90 -24.81
N LEU A 133 8.91 21.12 -24.79
CA LEU A 133 7.90 20.06 -24.73
C LEU A 133 7.65 19.31 -26.06
N ARG A 134 8.35 19.65 -27.15
CA ARG A 134 8.07 19.13 -28.50
C ARG A 134 8.58 17.72 -28.81
N THR A 135 9.21 17.03 -27.86
CA THR A 135 9.77 15.67 -28.03
C THR A 135 9.49 14.75 -26.85
N LEU A 136 8.31 14.86 -26.22
CA LEU A 136 7.85 13.88 -25.24
C LEU A 136 7.21 12.67 -25.95
N PRO A 137 7.60 11.42 -25.65
CA PRO A 137 6.94 10.23 -26.19
C PRO A 137 5.61 10.02 -25.47
N ALA A 138 4.52 10.54 -26.05
CA ALA A 138 3.19 10.61 -25.44
C ALA A 138 2.08 10.15 -26.40
N SER A 139 1.08 9.45 -25.89
CA SER A 139 -0.07 8.96 -26.65
C SER A 139 -1.27 9.93 -26.66
N ALA A 140 -1.37 10.79 -25.64
CA ALA A 140 -2.31 11.90 -25.55
C ALA A 140 -1.68 13.04 -24.74
N THR A 141 -1.92 14.29 -25.16
CA THR A 141 -1.43 15.51 -24.50
C THR A 141 -2.52 16.57 -24.49
N THR A 142 -3.01 16.94 -23.31
CA THR A 142 -4.00 18.02 -23.12
C THR A 142 -3.27 19.26 -22.61
N PRO A 143 -3.16 20.35 -23.41
CA PRO A 143 -2.58 21.59 -22.93
C PRO A 143 -3.40 22.19 -21.79
N LEU A 144 -2.72 22.74 -20.78
CA LEU A 144 -3.32 23.46 -19.66
C LEU A 144 -2.78 24.91 -19.64
N PRO A 145 -3.31 25.83 -20.47
CA PRO A 145 -2.76 27.18 -20.62
C PRO A 145 -2.89 28.06 -19.36
N SER A 146 -3.80 27.72 -18.45
CA SER A 146 -3.92 28.34 -17.12
C SER A 146 -2.72 28.07 -16.20
N LEU A 147 -1.95 27.02 -16.49
CA LEU A 147 -0.83 26.55 -15.66
C LEU A 147 0.52 26.55 -16.40
N ASP A 148 0.59 27.02 -17.65
CA ASP A 148 1.74 26.81 -18.56
C ASP A 148 2.19 25.33 -18.64
N ALA A 149 1.21 24.40 -18.58
CA ALA A 149 1.44 22.97 -18.40
C ALA A 149 0.77 22.10 -19.49
N VAL A 150 0.99 20.79 -19.40
CA VAL A 150 0.35 19.76 -20.24
C VAL A 150 0.03 18.52 -19.41
N ALA A 151 -1.23 18.09 -19.39
CA ALA A 151 -1.61 16.77 -18.89
C ALA A 151 -1.29 15.70 -19.94
N VAL A 152 -0.68 14.60 -19.53
CA VAL A 152 -0.14 13.57 -20.42
C VAL A 152 -0.13 12.21 -19.73
N ARG A 153 -0.54 11.15 -20.45
CA ARG A 153 -0.33 9.78 -19.99
C ARG A 153 1.07 9.32 -20.39
N VAL A 154 1.91 9.09 -19.38
CA VAL A 154 3.30 8.67 -19.55
C VAL A 154 3.43 7.16 -19.36
N ASP A 155 4.24 6.51 -20.20
CA ASP A 155 4.61 5.10 -20.00
C ASP A 155 5.51 4.99 -18.77
N LYS A 156 5.04 4.26 -17.75
CA LYS A 156 5.70 4.17 -16.44
C LYS A 156 7.15 3.69 -16.54
N LYS A 157 7.45 2.79 -17.48
CA LYS A 157 8.74 2.09 -17.60
C LYS A 157 9.81 2.92 -18.33
N SER A 158 9.42 3.68 -19.35
CA SER A 158 10.36 4.40 -20.23
C SER A 158 10.41 5.92 -20.01
N PHE A 159 9.37 6.51 -19.39
CA PHE A 159 9.29 7.96 -19.22
C PHE A 159 10.50 8.52 -18.46
N TRP A 160 10.78 8.03 -17.25
CA TRP A 160 11.89 8.51 -16.43
C TRP A 160 13.22 8.49 -17.19
N GLN A 161 13.53 7.38 -17.86
CA GLN A 161 14.76 7.22 -18.64
C GLN A 161 14.87 8.27 -19.75
N SER A 162 13.77 8.58 -20.44
CA SER A 162 13.74 9.61 -21.50
C SER A 162 14.01 11.04 -21.00
N GLN A 163 13.58 11.38 -19.78
CA GLN A 163 13.57 12.76 -19.27
C GLN A 163 14.92 13.27 -18.71
N LYS A 164 16.07 12.88 -19.28
CA LYS A 164 17.39 13.33 -18.78
C LYS A 164 17.56 14.87 -18.76
N SER A 165 17.00 15.56 -19.75
CA SER A 165 17.09 17.03 -19.86
C SER A 165 16.03 17.78 -19.07
N ALA A 166 14.84 17.20 -18.86
CA ALA A 166 13.76 17.86 -18.11
C ALA A 166 13.99 17.79 -16.59
N ARG A 167 14.53 16.66 -16.10
CA ARG A 167 14.90 16.43 -14.69
C ARG A 167 16.02 17.34 -14.17
N THR A 168 16.79 17.97 -15.05
CA THR A 168 17.88 18.91 -14.69
C THR A 168 17.47 20.38 -14.84
N ALA A 169 16.24 20.66 -15.29
CA ALA A 169 15.72 22.02 -15.42
C ALA A 169 14.93 22.42 -14.16
N ALA A 170 15.50 23.30 -13.34
CA ALA A 170 15.01 23.61 -11.99
C ALA A 170 13.55 24.13 -11.88
N ALA A 171 12.95 24.55 -13.00
CA ALA A 171 11.60 25.08 -13.09
C ALA A 171 10.55 24.06 -13.61
N THR A 172 10.94 22.83 -13.93
CA THR A 172 10.00 21.75 -14.30
C THR A 172 9.18 21.31 -13.08
N ARG A 173 7.90 20.98 -13.27
CA ARG A 173 7.01 20.40 -12.26
C ARG A 173 6.25 19.21 -12.86
N ILE A 174 6.01 18.16 -12.08
CA ILE A 174 5.22 16.97 -12.47
C ILE A 174 4.29 16.55 -11.31
N TRP A 175 2.99 16.42 -11.58
CA TRP A 175 1.94 16.02 -10.63
C TRP A 175 1.15 14.77 -11.10
N LEU A 176 0.38 14.14 -10.20
CA LEU A 176 -0.61 13.09 -10.51
C LEU A 176 -1.92 13.69 -11.13
N ASP A 177 -2.95 12.85 -11.34
CA ASP A 177 -4.24 13.14 -12.00
C ASP A 177 -5.29 12.07 -11.51
N GLY A 178 -6.28 12.43 -10.66
CA GLY A 178 -7.09 11.51 -9.78
C GLY A 178 -8.60 11.26 -10.11
N LYS A 179 -9.39 10.59 -9.21
CA LYS A 179 -10.80 10.11 -9.44
C LYS A 179 -11.71 10.01 -8.15
N VAL A 180 -13.06 9.80 -8.27
CA VAL A 180 -14.11 9.93 -7.18
C VAL A 180 -15.39 8.97 -7.35
N ARG A 181 -16.22 8.59 -6.31
CA ARG A 181 -17.24 7.42 -6.31
C ARG A 181 -18.53 7.45 -5.37
N THR A 182 -19.61 6.58 -5.51
CA THR A 182 -21.03 6.74 -4.90
C THR A 182 -22.10 5.53 -4.70
N ALA A 183 -23.16 5.54 -3.77
CA ALA A 183 -24.50 4.72 -3.69
C ALA A 183 -25.71 5.01 -2.59
N ALA A 184 -27.11 4.99 -2.82
CA ALA A 184 -28.24 4.33 -1.96
C ALA A 184 -29.83 4.79 -1.72
N ASP A 185 -30.32 6.03 -1.38
CA ASP A 185 -31.65 6.74 -0.94
C ASP A 185 -32.28 6.85 0.49
N ALA A 186 -32.66 8.10 0.94
CA ALA A 186 -33.70 8.48 1.97
C ALA A 186 -33.98 10.02 2.25
N ASN A 187 -33.93 10.94 1.26
CA ASN A 187 -33.46 12.33 1.47
C ASN A 187 -34.44 13.56 1.45
N ILE A 188 -35.36 13.69 0.48
CA ILE A 188 -35.99 15.00 0.14
C ILE A 188 -36.84 15.58 1.30
N GLU A 189 -37.45 14.71 2.11
CA GLU A 189 -38.23 15.14 3.29
C GLU A 189 -37.34 15.72 4.39
N GLN A 190 -36.12 15.18 4.55
CA GLN A 190 -35.17 15.55 5.61
C GLN A 190 -34.84 17.05 5.58
N ILE A 191 -34.62 17.62 4.38
CA ILE A 191 -34.33 19.04 4.18
C ILE A 191 -35.57 19.96 4.25
N GLY A 192 -36.77 19.41 4.41
CA GLY A 192 -38.02 20.19 4.53
C GLY A 192 -38.58 20.75 3.21
N ALA A 193 -38.11 20.28 2.04
CA ALA A 193 -38.54 20.80 0.74
C ALA A 193 -40.06 20.80 0.48
N PRO A 194 -40.85 19.80 0.93
CA PRO A 194 -42.31 19.82 0.77
C PRO A 194 -43.01 21.06 1.37
N ALA A 195 -42.45 21.67 2.42
CA ALA A 195 -43.02 22.88 3.00
C ALA A 195 -42.88 24.11 2.07
N ALA A 196 -41.76 24.23 1.37
CA ALA A 196 -41.55 25.28 0.38
C ALA A 196 -42.50 25.12 -0.83
N TRP A 197 -42.71 23.88 -1.30
CA TRP A 197 -43.66 23.61 -2.38
C TRP A 197 -45.11 23.92 -2.00
N GLN A 198 -45.50 23.64 -0.74
CA GLN A 198 -46.81 24.03 -0.21
C GLN A 198 -47.00 25.56 -0.16
N ALA A 199 -45.91 26.32 0.00
CA ALA A 199 -45.91 27.78 -0.12
C ALA A 199 -45.84 28.30 -1.58
N GLY A 200 -45.87 27.41 -2.58
CA GLY A 200 -45.76 27.75 -4.00
C GLY A 200 -44.33 28.04 -4.49
N LEU A 201 -43.32 27.83 -3.65
CA LEU A 201 -41.91 27.99 -3.99
C LEU A 201 -41.37 26.68 -4.57
N THR A 202 -40.84 26.76 -5.79
CA THR A 202 -40.43 25.61 -6.61
C THR A 202 -39.13 25.86 -7.39
N GLY A 203 -38.50 27.04 -7.25
CA GLY A 203 -37.43 27.50 -8.13
C GLY A 203 -37.93 28.08 -9.46
N THR A 204 -39.24 28.32 -9.60
CA THR A 204 -39.84 28.84 -10.84
C THR A 204 -39.21 30.16 -11.26
N GLY A 205 -38.70 30.20 -12.50
CA GLY A 205 -38.01 31.36 -13.07
C GLY A 205 -36.51 31.42 -12.81
N VAL A 206 -35.96 30.51 -11.99
CA VAL A 206 -34.53 30.47 -11.66
C VAL A 206 -33.78 29.53 -12.60
N LYS A 207 -32.61 29.98 -13.07
CA LYS A 207 -31.61 29.17 -13.79
C LYS A 207 -30.65 28.53 -12.79
N VAL A 208 -30.53 27.21 -12.84
CA VAL A 208 -29.53 26.42 -12.10
C VAL A 208 -28.61 25.77 -13.13
N ALA A 209 -27.32 26.07 -13.05
CA ALA A 209 -26.33 25.31 -13.81
C ALA A 209 -25.92 24.05 -13.04
N VAL A 210 -25.68 22.96 -13.76
CA VAL A 210 -25.06 21.73 -13.26
C VAL A 210 -23.81 21.50 -14.11
N LEU A 211 -22.65 21.53 -13.46
CA LEU A 211 -21.35 21.28 -14.10
C LEU A 211 -20.89 19.88 -13.65
N ASP A 212 -21.00 18.91 -14.56
CA ASP A 212 -20.87 17.48 -14.24
C ASP A 212 -20.56 16.66 -15.52
N THR A 213 -20.89 15.36 -15.54
CA THR A 213 -20.70 14.38 -16.62
C THR A 213 -21.72 14.44 -17.76
N GLY A 214 -22.62 15.44 -17.78
CA GLY A 214 -23.60 15.66 -18.85
C GLY A 214 -25.05 15.44 -18.41
N ILE A 215 -25.95 15.13 -19.35
CA ILE A 215 -27.36 14.83 -19.04
C ILE A 215 -27.99 13.82 -20.02
N ASP A 216 -28.69 12.81 -19.49
CA ASP A 216 -29.74 12.11 -20.24
C ASP A 216 -31.00 12.99 -20.25
N ALA A 217 -31.08 13.87 -21.25
CA ALA A 217 -32.22 14.78 -21.43
C ALA A 217 -33.55 14.06 -21.77
N THR A 218 -33.53 12.74 -21.98
CA THR A 218 -34.73 11.93 -22.22
C THR A 218 -35.31 11.33 -20.95
N HIS A 219 -34.54 11.28 -19.85
CA HIS A 219 -34.97 10.70 -18.59
C HIS A 219 -36.17 11.45 -17.98
N PRO A 220 -37.25 10.76 -17.53
CA PRO A 220 -38.51 11.39 -17.11
C PRO A 220 -38.38 12.54 -16.09
N ASP A 221 -37.54 12.37 -15.06
CA ASP A 221 -37.33 13.38 -13.99
C ASP A 221 -36.79 14.73 -14.50
N VAL A 222 -36.04 14.75 -15.61
CA VAL A 222 -35.37 15.94 -16.18
C VAL A 222 -35.89 16.33 -17.57
N ALA A 223 -36.76 15.51 -18.17
CA ALA A 223 -37.34 15.73 -19.48
C ALA A 223 -38.02 17.11 -19.58
N GLY A 224 -37.60 17.91 -20.55
CA GLY A 224 -38.10 19.27 -20.76
C GLY A 224 -37.74 20.29 -19.66
N LYS A 225 -36.78 19.99 -18.77
CA LYS A 225 -36.22 20.94 -17.78
C LYS A 225 -34.98 21.68 -18.27
N VAL A 226 -34.16 21.02 -19.09
CA VAL A 226 -32.93 21.57 -19.70
C VAL A 226 -33.28 22.70 -20.66
N GLY A 227 -32.71 23.88 -20.44
CA GLY A 227 -32.87 25.08 -21.28
C GLY A 227 -31.63 25.41 -22.12
N ALA A 228 -30.44 24.93 -21.72
CA ALA A 228 -29.21 24.95 -22.49
C ALA A 228 -28.31 23.78 -22.06
N ALA A 229 -27.47 23.28 -22.95
CA ALA A 229 -26.42 22.33 -22.64
C ALA A 229 -25.20 22.58 -23.55
N GLU A 230 -23.99 22.44 -23.00
CA GLU A 230 -22.72 22.64 -23.72
C GLU A 230 -21.65 21.69 -23.17
N ASP A 231 -20.64 21.35 -23.99
CA ASP A 231 -19.59 20.39 -23.65
C ASP A 231 -18.22 21.06 -23.57
N PHE A 232 -17.56 20.86 -22.43
CA PHE A 232 -16.23 21.32 -22.06
C PHE A 232 -15.31 20.15 -21.66
N SER A 233 -15.82 18.91 -21.59
CA SER A 233 -15.02 17.71 -21.28
C SER A 233 -14.19 17.23 -22.47
N GLY A 234 -14.65 17.52 -23.69
CA GLY A 234 -14.05 17.04 -24.93
C GLY A 234 -14.66 15.72 -25.45
N SER A 235 -15.74 15.23 -24.84
CA SER A 235 -16.53 14.08 -25.32
C SER A 235 -17.25 14.35 -26.66
N GLY A 236 -17.28 15.61 -27.12
CA GLY A 236 -17.88 16.05 -28.38
C GLY A 236 -19.40 16.15 -28.34
N ASN A 237 -20.02 15.97 -27.17
CA ASN A 237 -21.48 15.92 -26.99
C ASN A 237 -21.84 16.05 -25.49
N THR A 238 -23.10 16.39 -25.18
CA THR A 238 -23.55 16.64 -23.79
C THR A 238 -24.30 15.46 -23.15
N VAL A 239 -24.31 14.28 -23.77
CA VAL A 239 -24.99 13.09 -23.23
C VAL A 239 -24.21 12.56 -22.03
N ASP A 240 -24.94 12.10 -21.03
CA ASP A 240 -24.36 11.44 -19.86
C ASP A 240 -24.14 9.95 -20.12
N HIS A 241 -22.91 9.57 -20.44
CA HIS A 241 -22.50 8.16 -20.57
C HIS A 241 -21.92 7.57 -19.29
N PHE A 242 -21.73 8.38 -18.23
CA PHE A 242 -21.21 7.93 -16.94
C PHE A 242 -22.33 7.67 -15.92
N GLY A 243 -23.31 8.58 -15.83
CA GLY A 243 -24.54 8.50 -15.05
C GLY A 243 -24.69 9.52 -13.93
N HIS A 244 -23.64 10.28 -13.61
CA HIS A 244 -23.56 11.14 -12.41
C HIS A 244 -24.27 12.48 -12.60
N GLY A 245 -24.12 13.11 -13.77
CA GLY A 245 -24.71 14.43 -14.07
C GLY A 245 -26.22 14.34 -14.15
N THR A 246 -26.76 13.24 -14.67
CA THR A 246 -28.19 12.94 -14.66
C THR A 246 -28.72 12.72 -13.25
N HIS A 247 -27.97 11.99 -12.42
CA HIS A 247 -28.31 11.75 -11.02
C HIS A 247 -28.38 13.07 -10.24
N VAL A 248 -27.29 13.83 -10.24
CA VAL A 248 -27.13 15.13 -9.59
C VAL A 248 -28.18 16.15 -10.07
N ALA A 249 -28.37 16.28 -11.39
CA ALA A 249 -29.37 17.19 -11.96
C ALA A 249 -30.80 16.80 -11.55
N SER A 250 -31.11 15.51 -11.47
CA SER A 250 -32.43 15.05 -11.03
C SER A 250 -32.68 15.30 -9.54
N ILE A 251 -31.66 15.24 -8.67
CA ILE A 251 -31.79 15.67 -7.25
C ILE A 251 -32.13 17.16 -7.18
N ALA A 252 -31.41 18.01 -7.93
CA ALA A 252 -31.66 19.44 -7.97
C ALA A 252 -33.08 19.76 -8.47
N VAL A 253 -33.59 19.01 -9.46
CA VAL A 253 -34.98 19.12 -9.94
C VAL A 253 -36.00 18.54 -8.97
N ARG A 254 -35.70 17.44 -8.25
CA ARG A 254 -36.56 16.89 -7.18
C ARG A 254 -36.78 17.95 -6.09
N VAL A 255 -35.75 18.72 -5.72
CA VAL A 255 -35.87 19.81 -4.74
C VAL A 255 -36.51 21.07 -5.33
N ALA A 256 -36.12 21.47 -6.54
CA ALA A 256 -36.60 22.70 -7.21
C ALA A 256 -37.30 22.40 -8.56
N PRO A 257 -38.52 21.81 -8.55
CA PRO A 257 -39.16 21.30 -9.77
C PRO A 257 -39.62 22.36 -10.78
N GLY A 258 -39.61 23.63 -10.42
CA GLY A 258 -39.89 24.78 -11.31
C GLY A 258 -38.65 25.40 -11.95
N ALA A 259 -37.44 25.04 -11.51
CA ALA A 259 -36.19 25.58 -12.04
C ALA A 259 -35.91 25.16 -13.49
N ARG A 260 -35.03 25.91 -14.15
CA ARG A 260 -34.48 25.59 -15.48
C ARG A 260 -33.03 25.19 -15.37
N LEU A 261 -32.71 24.02 -15.92
CA LEU A 261 -31.35 23.48 -15.92
C LEU A 261 -30.53 24.06 -17.08
N MET A 262 -29.26 24.35 -16.79
CA MET A 262 -28.20 24.56 -17.77
C MET A 262 -27.13 23.51 -17.52
N VAL A 263 -26.81 22.66 -18.49
CA VAL A 263 -25.89 21.53 -18.28
C VAL A 263 -24.57 21.80 -18.96
N GLY A 264 -23.51 22.05 -18.17
CA GLY A 264 -22.15 22.00 -18.67
C GLY A 264 -21.61 20.59 -18.46
N LYS A 265 -21.35 19.84 -19.54
CA LYS A 265 -20.56 18.62 -19.44
C LYS A 265 -19.10 19.03 -19.28
N VAL A 266 -18.58 19.04 -18.05
CA VAL A 266 -17.19 19.39 -17.73
C VAL A 266 -16.36 18.15 -17.37
N LEU A 267 -17.04 17.05 -17.01
CA LEU A 267 -16.47 15.73 -16.80
C LEU A 267 -16.83 14.83 -18.00
N ASP A 268 -15.94 13.92 -18.36
CA ASP A 268 -16.06 13.05 -19.53
C ASP A 268 -16.90 11.79 -19.26
N ASP A 269 -16.93 10.88 -20.24
CA ASP A 269 -17.70 9.63 -20.17
C ASP A 269 -17.12 8.59 -19.18
N SER A 270 -15.94 8.86 -18.61
CA SER A 270 -15.29 8.07 -17.55
C SER A 270 -15.46 8.66 -16.14
N GLY A 271 -16.04 9.86 -16.02
CA GLY A 271 -16.30 10.52 -14.74
C GLY A 271 -15.26 11.57 -14.32
N SER A 272 -14.17 11.73 -15.08
CA SER A 272 -13.08 12.68 -14.79
C SER A 272 -13.10 13.86 -15.77
N GLY A 273 -12.54 15.02 -15.39
CA GLY A 273 -12.48 16.18 -16.29
C GLY A 273 -11.44 17.20 -15.86
N TYR A 274 -10.87 17.90 -16.83
CA TYR A 274 -9.78 18.84 -16.61
C TYR A 274 -10.28 20.15 -15.98
N GLU A 275 -9.54 20.69 -15.00
CA GLU A 275 -9.82 21.99 -14.37
C GLU A 275 -10.11 23.10 -15.39
N SER A 276 -9.40 23.10 -16.51
CA SER A 276 -9.57 24.09 -17.59
C SER A 276 -10.94 24.01 -18.28
N GLY A 277 -11.48 22.80 -18.46
CA GLY A 277 -12.86 22.58 -18.94
C GLY A 277 -13.90 22.91 -17.86
N ILE A 278 -13.60 22.60 -16.60
CA ILE A 278 -14.43 22.95 -15.45
C ILE A 278 -14.57 24.48 -15.31
N ILE A 279 -13.46 25.22 -15.32
CA ILE A 279 -13.42 26.69 -15.25
C ILE A 279 -14.11 27.33 -16.47
N ALA A 280 -13.93 26.78 -17.67
CA ALA A 280 -14.68 27.22 -18.85
C ALA A 280 -16.21 27.04 -18.66
N GLY A 281 -16.63 25.91 -18.08
CA GLY A 281 -18.02 25.68 -17.68
C GLY A 281 -18.53 26.64 -16.59
N MET A 282 -17.69 27.00 -15.61
CA MET A 282 -18.02 28.02 -14.59
C MET A 282 -18.30 29.38 -15.24
N GLN A 283 -17.40 29.84 -16.12
CA GLN A 283 -17.52 31.11 -16.84
C GLN A 283 -18.78 31.11 -17.72
N TRP A 284 -18.98 30.05 -18.52
CA TRP A 284 -20.16 29.86 -19.37
C TRP A 284 -21.47 29.89 -18.58
N ALA A 285 -21.51 29.25 -17.40
CA ALA A 285 -22.70 29.22 -16.55
C ALA A 285 -23.06 30.63 -16.06
N VAL A 286 -22.07 31.43 -15.65
CA VAL A 286 -22.28 32.81 -15.19
C VAL A 286 -22.69 33.73 -16.35
N ASP A 287 -22.00 33.68 -17.49
CA ASP A 287 -22.32 34.51 -18.67
C ASP A 287 -23.71 34.17 -19.26
N SER A 288 -24.08 32.89 -19.22
CA SER A 288 -25.42 32.41 -19.58
C SER A 288 -26.47 32.72 -18.50
N GLY A 289 -26.10 33.36 -17.39
CA GLY A 289 -27.01 33.88 -16.37
C GLY A 289 -27.56 32.85 -15.39
N ALA A 290 -26.79 31.83 -15.03
CA ALA A 290 -27.12 30.95 -13.91
C ALA A 290 -27.13 31.74 -12.60
N LYS A 291 -28.16 31.57 -11.77
CA LYS A 291 -28.22 32.20 -10.43
C LYS A 291 -27.51 31.34 -9.38
N VAL A 292 -27.53 30.03 -9.61
CA VAL A 292 -26.89 28.99 -8.79
C VAL A 292 -26.13 28.06 -9.74
N VAL A 293 -24.92 27.67 -9.38
CA VAL A 293 -24.12 26.64 -10.07
C VAL A 293 -23.89 25.51 -9.08
N ASN A 294 -24.34 24.30 -9.43
CA ASN A 294 -24.04 23.07 -8.73
C ASN A 294 -22.75 22.46 -9.29
N MET A 295 -21.78 22.20 -8.43
CA MET A 295 -20.52 21.53 -8.76
C MET A 295 -20.34 20.32 -7.84
N SER A 296 -20.82 19.16 -8.28
CA SER A 296 -20.77 17.90 -7.54
C SER A 296 -19.43 17.15 -7.75
N LEU A 297 -18.37 17.93 -7.92
CA LEU A 297 -17.02 17.51 -8.30
C LEU A 297 -16.00 18.18 -7.37
N GLY A 298 -14.76 17.68 -7.40
CA GLY A 298 -13.64 18.32 -6.74
C GLY A 298 -12.32 17.59 -7.02
N GLY A 299 -11.25 18.15 -6.46
CA GLY A 299 -9.90 17.60 -6.40
C GLY A 299 -9.31 17.82 -5.01
N ASP A 300 -7.99 17.90 -4.92
CA ASP A 300 -7.25 17.69 -3.66
C ASP A 300 -7.41 18.81 -2.61
N ALA A 301 -7.08 18.48 -1.37
CA ALA A 301 -7.22 19.37 -0.21
C ALA A 301 -6.29 20.59 -0.28
N THR A 302 -6.84 21.79 -0.03
CA THR A 302 -6.13 23.05 -0.32
C THR A 302 -6.64 24.21 0.54
N ASP A 303 -5.88 25.32 0.56
CA ASP A 303 -6.24 26.60 1.21
C ASP A 303 -7.26 27.42 0.40
N GLY A 304 -7.48 27.05 -0.86
CA GLY A 304 -8.37 27.77 -1.79
C GLY A 304 -7.65 28.81 -2.65
N THR A 305 -6.32 28.80 -2.71
CA THR A 305 -5.51 29.55 -3.69
C THR A 305 -5.26 28.79 -5.00
N ASP A 306 -5.94 27.66 -5.19
CA ASP A 306 -5.89 26.86 -6.42
C ASP A 306 -6.70 27.50 -7.57
N PRO A 307 -6.47 27.11 -8.84
CA PRO A 307 -7.06 27.77 -9.99
C PRO A 307 -8.59 27.70 -10.06
N MET A 308 -9.20 26.61 -9.60
CA MET A 308 -10.66 26.46 -9.60
C MET A 308 -11.29 27.24 -8.46
N SER A 309 -10.63 27.32 -7.29
CA SER A 309 -11.11 28.15 -6.18
C SER A 309 -11.02 29.64 -6.47
N GLU A 310 -9.89 30.11 -7.03
CA GLU A 310 -9.75 31.50 -7.49
C GLU A 310 -10.81 31.85 -8.55
N ALA A 311 -11.09 30.93 -9.48
CA ALA A 311 -12.15 31.10 -10.47
C ALA A 311 -13.55 31.23 -9.84
N VAL A 312 -13.88 30.39 -8.85
CA VAL A 312 -15.16 30.50 -8.11
C VAL A 312 -15.24 31.83 -7.35
N ASP A 313 -14.18 32.28 -6.69
CA ASP A 313 -14.17 33.55 -5.96
C ASP A 313 -14.31 34.76 -6.90
N ALA A 314 -13.58 34.78 -8.02
CA ALA A 314 -13.69 35.83 -9.04
C ALA A 314 -15.09 35.88 -9.69
N LEU A 315 -15.64 34.73 -10.07
CA LEU A 315 -16.94 34.62 -10.73
C LEU A 315 -18.11 34.91 -9.77
N SER A 316 -18.00 34.51 -8.50
CA SER A 316 -18.96 34.88 -7.45
C SER A 316 -19.03 36.39 -7.27
N ALA A 317 -17.87 37.06 -7.24
CA ALA A 317 -17.77 38.50 -7.10
C ALA A 317 -18.27 39.27 -8.33
N ALA A 318 -17.97 38.79 -9.54
CA ALA A 318 -18.33 39.47 -10.79
C ALA A 318 -19.80 39.27 -11.18
N GLY A 319 -20.31 38.03 -11.13
CA GLY A 319 -21.67 37.70 -11.57
C GLY A 319 -22.73 37.76 -10.47
N GLY A 320 -22.34 37.80 -9.19
CA GLY A 320 -23.27 37.67 -8.06
C GLY A 320 -23.98 36.31 -7.99
N THR A 321 -23.44 35.31 -8.68
CA THR A 321 -23.92 33.92 -8.75
C THR A 321 -23.50 33.16 -7.48
N LEU A 322 -24.29 32.16 -7.05
CA LEU A 322 -23.86 31.25 -5.98
C LEU A 322 -23.30 29.95 -6.56
N PHE A 323 -22.03 29.68 -6.31
CA PHE A 323 -21.44 28.35 -6.49
C PHE A 323 -21.72 27.50 -5.25
N VAL A 324 -22.30 26.33 -5.45
CA VAL A 324 -22.58 25.32 -4.42
C VAL A 324 -21.76 24.09 -4.79
N VAL A 325 -20.86 23.69 -3.91
CA VAL A 325 -19.75 22.77 -4.23
C VAL A 325 -19.67 21.62 -3.23
N ALA A 326 -19.31 20.43 -3.69
CA ALA A 326 -18.99 19.30 -2.82
C ALA A 326 -17.80 19.61 -1.90
N ALA A 327 -17.77 19.03 -0.69
CA ALA A 327 -16.62 19.17 0.22
C ALA A 327 -15.48 18.18 -0.06
N GLY A 328 -15.73 17.08 -0.78
CA GLY A 328 -14.86 15.90 -0.87
C GLY A 328 -15.49 14.66 -0.20
N ASN A 329 -14.90 13.49 -0.39
CA ASN A 329 -15.34 12.19 0.15
C ASN A 329 -14.21 11.40 0.86
N GLU A 330 -13.20 12.09 1.40
CA GLU A 330 -11.96 11.53 1.96
C GLU A 330 -11.99 11.43 3.50
N GLY A 331 -12.97 12.06 4.15
CA GLY A 331 -13.40 11.77 5.53
C GLY A 331 -12.47 12.19 6.70
N ALA A 332 -11.17 12.38 6.50
CA ALA A 332 -10.27 12.86 7.56
C ALA A 332 -10.40 14.38 7.81
N ASP A 333 -9.78 14.90 8.88
CA ASP A 333 -9.63 16.36 9.06
C ASP A 333 -8.57 16.91 8.08
N TYR A 334 -8.77 18.15 7.60
CA TYR A 334 -7.99 18.82 6.54
C TYR A 334 -8.15 18.22 5.13
N THR A 335 -9.33 17.69 4.80
CA THR A 335 -9.62 17.04 3.50
C THR A 335 -10.49 17.87 2.56
N VAL A 336 -10.87 19.11 2.91
CA VAL A 336 -11.77 19.89 2.02
C VAL A 336 -11.04 20.27 0.72
N GLY A 337 -11.53 19.69 -0.37
CA GLY A 337 -10.94 19.78 -1.70
C GLY A 337 -11.25 21.05 -2.48
N THR A 338 -10.49 21.31 -3.54
CA THR A 338 -10.87 22.29 -4.58
C THR A 338 -12.12 21.84 -5.35
N PRO A 339 -13.00 22.74 -5.85
CA PRO A 339 -13.12 24.16 -5.53
C PRO A 339 -13.97 24.42 -4.27
N GLY A 340 -14.25 23.38 -3.48
CA GLY A 340 -14.90 23.48 -2.18
C GLY A 340 -14.10 24.30 -1.17
N ALA A 341 -12.80 24.49 -1.39
CA ALA A 341 -11.94 25.37 -0.61
C ALA A 341 -12.26 26.87 -0.83
N ALA A 342 -12.76 27.31 -2.00
CA ALA A 342 -13.02 28.72 -2.33
C ALA A 342 -13.84 29.47 -1.26
N THR A 343 -13.50 30.72 -0.98
CA THR A 343 -14.08 31.47 0.16
C THR A 343 -15.56 31.84 -0.06
N SER A 344 -15.96 32.04 -1.32
CA SER A 344 -17.32 32.38 -1.75
C SER A 344 -18.19 31.15 -1.97
N ALA A 345 -17.61 29.99 -2.33
CA ALA A 345 -18.35 28.73 -2.50
C ALA A 345 -19.17 28.41 -1.25
N LEU A 346 -20.41 27.96 -1.42
CA LEU A 346 -21.17 27.28 -0.37
C LEU A 346 -20.82 25.79 -0.44
N THR A 347 -19.91 25.36 0.44
CA THR A 347 -19.35 24.02 0.41
C THR A 347 -20.18 23.08 1.30
N VAL A 348 -20.49 21.90 0.78
CA VAL A 348 -21.53 21.01 1.31
C VAL A 348 -20.95 19.68 1.75
N GLY A 349 -20.99 19.42 3.06
CA GLY A 349 -20.73 18.11 3.65
C GLY A 349 -21.94 17.17 3.56
N ALA A 350 -21.73 15.87 3.76
CA ALA A 350 -22.76 14.83 3.65
C ALA A 350 -23.21 14.34 5.03
N VAL A 351 -24.53 14.20 5.21
CA VAL A 351 -25.14 13.50 6.35
C VAL A 351 -25.98 12.32 5.89
N GLY A 352 -26.23 11.36 6.79
CA GLY A 352 -27.17 10.27 6.58
C GLY A 352 -28.60 10.58 7.01
N HIS A 353 -29.49 9.62 6.76
CA HIS A 353 -30.91 9.65 7.15
C HIS A 353 -31.13 9.66 8.68
N ASP A 354 -30.08 9.32 9.44
CA ASP A 354 -29.99 9.27 10.89
C ASP A 354 -29.42 10.57 11.52
N GLU A 355 -29.30 11.63 10.70
CA GLU A 355 -28.70 12.92 11.05
C GLU A 355 -27.22 12.85 11.49
N GLN A 356 -26.52 11.73 11.24
CA GLN A 356 -25.08 11.64 11.48
C GLN A 356 -24.28 12.18 10.29
N LEU A 357 -23.09 12.73 10.55
CA LEU A 357 -22.13 13.08 9.51
C LEU A 357 -21.63 11.80 8.83
N ALA A 358 -21.55 11.80 7.50
CA ALA A 358 -20.98 10.68 6.77
C ALA A 358 -19.52 10.45 7.18
N GLU A 359 -19.11 9.20 7.35
CA GLU A 359 -17.71 8.87 7.65
C GLU A 359 -16.78 9.40 6.55
N PHE A 360 -17.20 9.28 5.29
CA PHE A 360 -16.50 9.84 4.14
C PHE A 360 -16.60 11.38 3.99
N SER A 361 -17.51 12.09 4.67
CA SER A 361 -17.68 13.53 4.41
C SER A 361 -16.41 14.28 4.82
N SER A 362 -15.74 14.88 3.85
CA SER A 362 -14.51 15.64 4.05
C SER A 362 -14.72 16.84 4.97
N ARG A 363 -13.68 17.14 5.76
CA ARG A 363 -13.74 17.97 6.97
C ARG A 363 -12.64 19.00 6.96
N GLY A 364 -12.97 20.20 7.42
CA GLY A 364 -11.99 21.26 7.64
C GLY A 364 -11.11 21.01 8.88
N PRO A 365 -10.32 22.02 9.31
CA PRO A 365 -10.07 23.28 8.61
C PRO A 365 -9.50 23.06 7.20
N ARG A 366 -9.51 24.06 6.32
CA ARG A 366 -8.76 23.97 5.06
C ARG A 366 -7.29 23.66 5.33
N LEU A 367 -6.69 22.84 4.46
CA LEU A 367 -5.25 22.59 4.49
C LEU A 367 -4.50 23.92 4.26
N GLY A 368 -3.35 24.11 4.88
CA GLY A 368 -2.67 25.41 4.87
C GLY A 368 -3.34 26.42 5.81
N ASP A 369 -4.28 27.23 5.29
CA ASP A 369 -4.71 28.50 5.92
C ASP A 369 -5.63 28.39 7.14
N GLN A 370 -6.13 27.18 7.46
CA GLN A 370 -7.07 26.90 8.54
C GLN A 370 -8.48 27.47 8.35
N GLY A 371 -8.89 27.79 7.13
CA GLY A 371 -10.22 28.34 6.85
C GLY A 371 -11.37 27.38 7.20
N LEU A 372 -12.49 27.92 7.69
CA LEU A 372 -13.66 27.12 8.05
C LEU A 372 -14.40 26.60 6.82
N LYS A 373 -14.37 25.27 6.66
CA LYS A 373 -15.16 24.48 5.71
C LYS A 373 -15.57 23.14 6.34
N PRO A 374 -16.60 22.44 5.82
CA PRO A 374 -17.65 22.97 4.94
C PRO A 374 -18.56 23.96 5.70
N GLU A 375 -19.36 24.78 5.01
CA GLU A 375 -20.27 25.71 5.69
C GLU A 375 -21.64 25.11 6.05
N ILE A 376 -22.06 24.04 5.37
CA ILE A 376 -23.37 23.41 5.56
C ILE A 376 -23.29 21.90 5.26
N THR A 377 -24.29 21.14 5.68
CA THR A 377 -24.49 19.75 5.23
C THR A 377 -25.86 19.54 4.58
N ALA A 378 -25.98 18.47 3.81
CA ALA A 378 -27.25 17.97 3.29
C ALA A 378 -27.22 16.43 3.16
N PRO A 379 -28.37 15.77 2.95
CA PRO A 379 -28.42 14.32 2.79
C PRO A 379 -27.53 13.88 1.63
N GLY A 380 -26.55 13.04 1.97
CA GLY A 380 -25.46 12.67 1.07
C GLY A 380 -24.92 11.26 1.32
N VAL A 381 -25.09 10.68 2.51
CA VAL A 381 -25.18 9.21 2.60
C VAL A 381 -26.58 8.84 2.17
N ASP A 382 -26.69 7.79 1.38
CA ASP A 382 -27.99 7.19 1.16
C ASP A 382 -28.78 7.99 0.10
N ILE A 383 -28.40 8.12 -1.19
CA ILE A 383 -29.19 8.87 -2.23
C ILE A 383 -29.55 8.08 -3.54
N VAL A 384 -30.82 7.94 -3.94
CA VAL A 384 -31.26 7.44 -5.28
C VAL A 384 -31.77 8.61 -6.09
N ALA A 385 -31.46 8.61 -7.37
CA ALA A 385 -31.97 9.56 -8.33
C ALA A 385 -31.91 8.95 -9.74
N ALA A 386 -32.14 9.77 -10.76
CA ALA A 386 -32.18 9.34 -12.15
C ALA A 386 -30.87 8.66 -12.59
N ARG A 387 -31.03 7.61 -13.40
CA ARG A 387 -29.96 6.83 -14.04
C ARG A 387 -30.04 7.09 -15.54
N ALA A 388 -28.96 7.63 -16.11
CA ALA A 388 -28.84 7.78 -17.56
C ALA A 388 -28.87 6.40 -18.27
N ALA A 389 -29.56 6.32 -19.41
CA ALA A 389 -29.72 5.06 -20.13
C ALA A 389 -28.38 4.43 -20.54
N GLY A 390 -28.16 3.17 -20.14
CA GLY A 390 -26.96 2.40 -20.47
C GLY A 390 -25.77 2.56 -19.50
N THR A 391 -25.88 3.40 -18.48
CA THR A 391 -24.79 3.69 -17.53
C THR A 391 -24.72 2.72 -16.34
N THR A 392 -23.56 2.62 -15.70
CA THR A 392 -23.28 1.68 -14.59
C THR A 392 -22.88 2.36 -13.28
N MET A 393 -23.01 3.68 -13.15
CA MET A 393 -22.73 4.37 -11.88
C MET A 393 -23.66 3.86 -10.77
N GLY A 394 -23.06 3.53 -9.64
CA GLY A 394 -23.77 3.17 -8.42
C GLY A 394 -24.33 1.75 -8.39
N THR A 395 -25.25 1.51 -7.46
CA THR A 395 -26.10 0.31 -7.41
C THR A 395 -27.43 0.57 -8.15
N PRO A 396 -27.69 -0.04 -9.31
CA PRO A 396 -28.97 0.10 -10.00
C PRO A 396 -30.16 -0.36 -9.15
N VAL A 397 -31.20 0.48 -9.08
CA VAL A 397 -32.51 0.10 -8.55
C VAL A 397 -33.35 -0.50 -9.67
N ASP A 398 -33.38 0.17 -10.82
CA ASP A 398 -33.96 -0.34 -12.07
C ASP A 398 -33.29 0.30 -13.32
N ASN A 399 -34.00 0.42 -14.43
CA ASN A 399 -33.51 1.02 -15.67
C ASN A 399 -33.51 2.56 -15.68
N LEU A 400 -34.21 3.19 -14.74
CA LEU A 400 -34.40 4.64 -14.60
C LEU A 400 -33.79 5.18 -13.31
N TYR A 401 -33.59 4.35 -12.28
CA TYR A 401 -33.11 4.81 -10.98
C TYR A 401 -31.85 4.06 -10.52
N THR A 402 -30.88 4.81 -9.98
CA THR A 402 -29.63 4.27 -9.42
C THR A 402 -29.25 4.99 -8.13
N ALA A 403 -28.43 4.32 -7.36
CA ALA A 403 -27.87 4.71 -6.09
C ALA A 403 -26.62 5.58 -6.24
N ALA A 404 -26.49 6.68 -5.50
CA ALA A 404 -25.27 7.46 -5.30
C ALA A 404 -25.18 7.97 -3.83
N SER A 405 -23.98 8.23 -3.31
CA SER A 405 -23.67 8.68 -1.94
C SER A 405 -22.41 9.52 -2.08
N GLY A 406 -22.39 10.70 -1.50
CA GLY A 406 -21.27 11.60 -1.55
C GLY A 406 -21.69 12.99 -1.15
N THR A 407 -20.71 13.84 -0.87
CA THR A 407 -20.92 15.29 -0.87
C THR A 407 -21.43 15.76 -2.25
N SER A 408 -21.06 15.06 -3.31
CA SER A 408 -21.64 15.17 -4.67
C SER A 408 -23.17 15.04 -4.73
N MET A 409 -23.82 14.29 -3.83
CA MET A 409 -25.29 14.19 -3.76
C MET A 409 -25.90 15.11 -2.70
N ALA A 410 -25.13 15.51 -1.69
CA ALA A 410 -25.53 16.57 -0.75
C ALA A 410 -25.62 17.94 -1.47
N THR A 411 -24.67 18.25 -2.34
CA THR A 411 -24.56 19.51 -3.11
C THR A 411 -25.87 19.89 -3.85
N PRO A 412 -26.50 19.03 -4.67
CA PRO A 412 -27.72 19.38 -5.40
C PRO A 412 -28.95 19.61 -4.53
N HIS A 413 -29.00 19.06 -3.31
CA HIS A 413 -30.03 19.44 -2.34
C HIS A 413 -29.91 20.92 -1.94
N VAL A 414 -28.68 21.37 -1.69
CA VAL A 414 -28.40 22.78 -1.34
C VAL A 414 -28.54 23.70 -2.56
N ALA A 415 -28.17 23.25 -3.76
CA ALA A 415 -28.40 24.02 -4.99
C ALA A 415 -29.89 24.21 -5.31
N GLY A 416 -30.70 23.17 -5.13
CA GLY A 416 -32.18 23.26 -5.23
C GLY A 416 -32.78 24.17 -4.16
N ALA A 417 -32.29 24.09 -2.91
CA ALA A 417 -32.68 24.99 -1.83
C ALA A 417 -32.36 26.46 -2.16
N ALA A 418 -31.15 26.73 -2.68
CA ALA A 418 -30.74 28.06 -3.15
C ALA A 418 -31.62 28.58 -4.29
N ALA A 419 -32.03 27.71 -5.23
CA ALA A 419 -32.95 28.07 -6.30
C ALA A 419 -34.35 28.43 -5.79
N ILE A 420 -34.84 27.75 -4.75
CA ILE A 420 -36.11 28.08 -4.10
C ILE A 420 -36.04 29.45 -3.38
N LEU A 421 -34.96 29.74 -2.64
CA LEU A 421 -34.77 31.08 -2.06
C LEU A 421 -34.61 32.16 -3.14
N ALA A 422 -33.96 31.86 -4.26
CA ALA A 422 -33.80 32.80 -5.37
C ALA A 422 -35.12 33.11 -6.12
N GLN A 423 -36.13 32.22 -6.08
CA GLN A 423 -37.49 32.54 -6.53
C GLN A 423 -38.15 33.55 -5.56
N GLN A 424 -37.96 33.36 -4.26
CA GLN A 424 -38.55 34.21 -3.22
C GLN A 424 -37.87 35.59 -3.13
N HIS A 425 -36.56 35.64 -3.42
CA HIS A 425 -35.68 36.79 -3.28
C HIS A 425 -34.77 36.94 -4.52
N PRO A 426 -35.32 37.33 -5.69
CA PRO A 426 -34.56 37.43 -6.94
C PRO A 426 -33.46 38.48 -6.91
N ASP A 427 -33.61 39.49 -6.04
CA ASP A 427 -32.68 40.59 -5.78
C ASP A 427 -31.45 40.20 -4.95
N TRP A 428 -31.47 39.06 -4.24
CA TRP A 428 -30.34 38.65 -3.39
C TRP A 428 -29.15 38.14 -4.23
N SER A 429 -27.94 38.56 -3.85
CA SER A 429 -26.68 38.03 -4.40
C SER A 429 -26.40 36.61 -3.90
N GLY A 430 -25.48 35.89 -4.57
CA GLY A 430 -25.06 34.54 -4.17
C GLY A 430 -24.58 34.46 -2.72
N ALA A 431 -23.71 35.38 -2.29
CA ALA A 431 -23.28 35.51 -0.90
C ALA A 431 -24.45 35.71 0.09
N ARG A 432 -25.53 36.38 -0.32
CA ARG A 432 -26.71 36.62 0.51
C ARG A 432 -27.62 35.40 0.59
N LEU A 433 -27.67 34.58 -0.46
CA LEU A 433 -28.30 33.26 -0.45
C LEU A 433 -27.50 32.27 0.42
N LYS A 434 -26.16 32.27 0.33
CA LYS A 434 -25.23 31.53 1.21
C LYS A 434 -25.48 31.84 2.68
N ASP A 435 -25.46 33.13 3.05
CA ASP A 435 -25.78 33.59 4.42
C ASP A 435 -27.15 33.09 4.90
N ALA A 436 -28.20 33.19 4.09
CA ALA A 436 -29.54 32.78 4.49
C ALA A 436 -29.68 31.27 4.72
N LEU A 437 -29.09 30.45 3.84
CA LEU A 437 -29.08 28.99 3.96
C LEU A 437 -28.26 28.52 5.17
N VAL A 438 -27.01 28.97 5.27
CA VAL A 438 -26.09 28.58 6.36
C VAL A 438 -26.64 29.05 7.70
N SER A 439 -27.09 30.31 7.80
CA SER A 439 -27.53 30.87 9.08
C SER A 439 -28.88 30.36 9.59
N THR A 440 -29.62 29.58 8.79
CA THR A 440 -30.87 28.92 9.20
C THR A 440 -30.76 27.39 9.32
N ALA A 441 -29.56 26.83 9.12
CA ALA A 441 -29.30 25.39 9.22
C ALA A 441 -29.55 24.80 10.63
N VAL A 442 -29.81 23.49 10.68
CA VAL A 442 -30.01 22.70 11.90
C VAL A 442 -28.68 22.03 12.29
N THR A 443 -28.02 22.54 13.32
CA THR A 443 -26.80 21.92 13.86
C THR A 443 -27.12 20.59 14.56
N GLY A 444 -26.56 19.49 14.04
CA GLY A 444 -26.54 18.20 14.72
C GLY A 444 -25.66 18.26 15.98
N ALA A 445 -26.00 17.48 17.00
CA ALA A 445 -25.31 17.54 18.30
C ALA A 445 -23.98 16.74 18.36
N ALA A 446 -23.73 15.87 17.39
CA ALA A 446 -22.63 14.90 17.41
C ALA A 446 -21.37 15.33 16.60
N ALA A 447 -21.51 16.21 15.61
CA ALA A 447 -20.43 16.58 14.70
C ALA A 447 -19.78 17.94 15.05
N THR A 448 -18.49 18.08 14.76
CA THR A 448 -17.74 19.36 14.92
C THR A 448 -18.16 20.39 13.88
N VAL A 449 -17.89 21.67 14.13
CA VAL A 449 -18.14 22.74 13.14
C VAL A 449 -17.36 22.51 11.83
N TYR A 450 -16.17 21.92 11.89
CA TYR A 450 -15.38 21.58 10.71
C TYR A 450 -15.84 20.30 10.00
N GLY A 451 -16.73 19.51 10.61
CA GLY A 451 -17.42 18.42 9.93
C GLY A 451 -18.75 18.86 9.30
N GLN A 452 -19.54 19.69 9.99
CA GLN A 452 -20.93 20.01 9.57
C GLN A 452 -21.22 21.47 9.19
N GLY A 453 -20.25 22.37 9.34
CA GLY A 453 -20.48 23.81 9.25
C GLY A 453 -21.49 24.32 10.27
N ALA A 454 -22.46 25.13 9.85
CA ALA A 454 -23.59 25.53 10.70
C ALA A 454 -24.57 24.38 11.02
N GLY A 455 -24.54 23.31 10.23
CA GLY A 455 -25.44 22.15 10.32
C GLY A 455 -26.10 21.80 8.99
N ARG A 456 -27.14 20.96 9.06
CA ARG A 456 -27.89 20.52 7.89
C ARG A 456 -28.82 21.61 7.38
N VAL A 457 -28.91 21.77 6.05
CA VAL A 457 -29.87 22.67 5.40
C VAL A 457 -31.32 22.39 5.82
N ASP A 458 -32.06 23.45 6.15
CA ASP A 458 -33.47 23.43 6.54
C ASP A 458 -34.23 24.45 5.69
N LEU A 459 -34.80 23.97 4.59
CA LEU A 459 -35.47 24.80 3.59
C LEU A 459 -36.80 25.38 4.10
N ALA A 460 -37.41 24.74 5.10
CA ALA A 460 -38.60 25.26 5.75
C ALA A 460 -38.27 26.53 6.56
N ARG A 461 -37.23 26.50 7.41
CA ARG A 461 -36.79 27.71 8.14
C ARG A 461 -36.26 28.78 7.20
N ALA A 462 -35.46 28.40 6.20
CA ALA A 462 -34.84 29.32 5.25
C ALA A 462 -35.85 30.13 4.42
N THR A 463 -37.04 29.59 4.17
CA THR A 463 -38.12 30.27 3.40
C THR A 463 -39.15 31.00 4.29
N THR A 464 -39.29 30.65 5.57
CA THR A 464 -40.29 31.27 6.47
C THR A 464 -39.72 32.27 7.48
N GLN A 465 -38.44 32.20 7.83
CA GLN A 465 -37.87 33.02 8.90
C GLN A 465 -37.46 34.42 8.43
N ALA A 466 -38.12 35.45 8.94
CA ALA A 466 -37.86 36.85 8.59
C ALA A 466 -36.48 37.38 9.04
N VAL A 467 -35.77 36.68 9.92
CA VAL A 467 -34.45 37.08 10.42
C VAL A 467 -33.40 36.05 10.02
N THR A 468 -32.27 36.54 9.51
CA THR A 468 -31.10 35.76 9.06
C THR A 468 -29.84 36.52 9.45
N GLY A 469 -28.66 35.92 9.31
CA GLY A 469 -27.40 36.62 9.55
C GLY A 469 -26.23 36.07 8.76
N THR A 470 -25.03 36.54 9.09
CA THR A 470 -23.78 36.00 8.53
C THR A 470 -23.67 34.50 8.85
N GLY A 471 -23.44 33.67 7.83
CA GLY A 471 -23.36 32.21 7.99
C GLY A 471 -22.09 31.73 8.70
N VAL A 472 -20.95 32.38 8.43
CA VAL A 472 -19.63 32.01 8.97
C VAL A 472 -18.91 33.25 9.49
N ALA A 473 -18.32 33.16 10.69
CA ALA A 473 -17.39 34.13 11.22
C ALA A 473 -16.11 33.40 11.68
N ASP A 474 -15.30 33.05 10.69
CA ASP A 474 -14.05 32.32 10.82
C ASP A 474 -12.87 33.27 11.04
N PHE A 475 -12.06 33.03 12.08
CA PHE A 475 -10.91 33.84 12.44
C PHE A 475 -9.60 33.32 11.79
N GLY A 476 -9.58 32.09 11.28
CA GLY A 476 -8.38 31.42 10.74
C GLY A 476 -7.20 31.46 11.71
N LEU A 477 -5.98 31.53 11.16
CA LEU A 477 -4.73 31.72 11.91
C LEU A 477 -4.61 33.15 12.51
N GLU A 478 -4.92 34.19 11.72
CA GLU A 478 -4.44 35.56 12.01
C GLU A 478 -5.49 36.63 12.31
N ALA A 479 -6.81 36.43 12.12
CA ALA A 479 -7.79 37.48 12.44
C ALA A 479 -8.08 37.56 13.96
N ALA A 480 -7.91 38.74 14.57
CA ALA A 480 -8.20 38.96 16.00
C ALA A 480 -9.67 39.33 16.27
N GLY A 481 -10.40 39.73 15.23
CA GLY A 481 -11.80 40.15 15.31
C GLY A 481 -12.54 39.91 13.99
N ARG A 482 -13.85 39.69 14.09
CA ARG A 482 -14.79 39.56 12.97
C ARG A 482 -16.08 40.35 13.26
N THR A 483 -17.02 40.38 12.34
CA THR A 483 -18.33 41.02 12.54
C THR A 483 -19.42 40.13 11.96
N VAL A 484 -20.50 39.95 12.70
CA VAL A 484 -21.71 39.23 12.27
C VAL A 484 -22.83 40.24 12.07
N THR A 485 -23.36 40.30 10.85
CA THR A 485 -24.50 41.14 10.49
C THR A 485 -25.77 40.32 10.59
N TYR A 486 -26.72 40.76 11.41
CA TYR A 486 -28.09 40.24 11.39
C TYR A 486 -28.96 41.12 10.50
N ARG A 487 -29.89 40.52 9.74
CA ARG A 487 -30.82 41.20 8.84
C ARG A 487 -32.26 40.70 9.05
N ASN A 488 -33.20 41.63 9.09
CA ASN A 488 -34.61 41.39 9.35
C ASN A 488 -35.46 41.91 8.18
N SER A 489 -36.08 41.02 7.41
CA SER A 489 -37.02 41.36 6.33
C SER A 489 -38.46 41.59 6.82
N GLY A 490 -38.73 41.37 8.11
CA GLY A 490 -40.04 41.55 8.72
C GLY A 490 -40.42 43.01 9.01
N SER A 491 -41.72 43.24 9.19
CA SER A 491 -42.32 44.56 9.43
C SER A 491 -42.23 45.06 10.88
N SER A 492 -41.53 44.34 11.77
CA SER A 492 -41.33 44.68 13.18
C SER A 492 -39.88 44.42 13.59
N ALA A 493 -39.33 45.26 14.47
CA ALA A 493 -37.99 45.04 15.01
C ALA A 493 -37.93 43.77 15.88
N VAL A 494 -36.81 43.05 15.83
CA VAL A 494 -36.61 41.78 16.55
C VAL A 494 -35.38 41.90 17.44
N THR A 495 -35.55 41.69 18.75
CA THR A 495 -34.43 41.54 19.69
C THR A 495 -34.00 40.08 19.76
N LEU A 496 -32.70 39.84 19.58
CA LEU A 496 -32.06 38.53 19.64
C LEU A 496 -31.19 38.41 20.89
N SER A 497 -31.21 37.23 21.53
CA SER A 497 -30.30 36.82 22.60
C SER A 497 -29.19 35.96 22.03
N LEU A 498 -27.94 36.35 22.24
CA LEU A 498 -26.74 35.75 21.64
C LEU A 498 -25.98 34.89 22.67
N THR A 499 -25.54 33.71 22.23
CA THR A 499 -24.70 32.78 22.99
C THR A 499 -23.66 32.13 22.08
N SER A 500 -22.37 32.30 22.39
CA SER A 500 -21.28 31.55 21.76
C SER A 500 -21.10 30.19 22.45
N SER A 501 -20.92 29.11 21.69
CA SER A 501 -20.44 27.83 22.20
C SER A 501 -18.91 27.73 22.23
N LEU A 502 -18.20 28.72 21.65
CA LEU A 502 -16.74 28.80 21.62
C LEU A 502 -16.26 29.85 22.64
N PRO A 503 -15.72 29.45 23.82
CA PRO A 503 -15.45 30.39 24.92
C PRO A 503 -14.41 31.46 24.62
N ALA A 504 -13.50 31.21 23.68
CA ALA A 504 -12.49 32.17 23.25
C ALA A 504 -13.08 33.35 22.43
N VAL A 505 -14.30 33.23 21.91
CA VAL A 505 -14.97 34.26 21.11
C VAL A 505 -15.98 35.04 21.96
N THR A 506 -15.69 36.32 22.18
CA THR A 506 -16.55 37.25 22.93
C THR A 506 -17.50 37.99 21.99
N ALA A 507 -18.77 38.13 22.39
CA ALA A 507 -19.84 38.83 21.68
C ALA A 507 -20.72 39.64 22.65
N VAL A 508 -21.53 40.58 22.13
CA VAL A 508 -22.61 41.19 22.92
C VAL A 508 -23.72 40.18 23.22
N LYS A 509 -24.32 40.23 24.41
CA LYS A 509 -25.36 39.26 24.83
C LYS A 509 -26.71 39.43 24.14
N THR A 510 -27.01 40.63 23.63
CA THR A 510 -28.27 40.93 22.94
C THR A 510 -28.06 41.98 21.86
N VAL A 511 -28.83 41.88 20.77
CA VAL A 511 -28.87 42.87 19.69
C VAL A 511 -30.31 43.06 19.23
N THR A 512 -30.69 44.26 18.76
CA THR A 512 -32.02 44.50 18.18
C THR A 512 -31.89 44.87 16.71
N VAL A 513 -32.50 44.05 15.85
CA VAL A 513 -32.48 44.21 14.40
C VAL A 513 -33.74 44.97 13.97
N PRO A 514 -33.62 46.19 13.41
CA PRO A 514 -34.78 46.99 13.01
C PRO A 514 -35.58 46.34 11.88
N ALA A 515 -36.87 46.68 11.78
CA ALA A 515 -37.74 46.23 10.70
C ALA A 515 -37.16 46.64 9.33
N GLY A 516 -37.07 45.71 8.38
CA GLY A 516 -36.47 45.92 7.06
C GLY A 516 -34.97 46.27 7.04
N GLY A 517 -34.25 46.13 8.16
CA GLY A 517 -32.88 46.62 8.31
C GLY A 517 -31.89 45.58 8.89
N THR A 518 -30.72 46.09 9.30
CA THR A 518 -29.60 45.30 9.84
C THR A 518 -29.14 45.77 11.21
N ALA A 519 -28.41 44.90 11.91
CA ALA A 519 -27.60 45.26 13.07
C ALA A 519 -26.31 44.42 13.07
N ASP A 520 -25.17 45.09 13.25
CA ASP A 520 -23.84 44.47 13.25
C ASP A 520 -23.37 44.18 14.68
N VAL A 521 -22.74 43.01 14.87
CA VAL A 521 -22.16 42.57 16.13
C VAL A 521 -20.68 42.26 15.92
N PRO A 522 -19.75 43.05 16.51
CA PRO A 522 -18.35 42.70 16.51
C PRO A 522 -18.09 41.48 17.41
N LEU A 523 -17.20 40.60 16.97
CA LEU A 523 -16.70 39.44 17.69
C LEU A 523 -15.19 39.58 17.89
N THR A 524 -14.68 39.23 19.07
CA THR A 524 -13.25 39.28 19.39
C THR A 524 -12.77 37.91 19.87
N LEU A 525 -11.62 37.46 19.34
CA LEU A 525 -10.95 36.22 19.75
C LEU A 525 -9.89 36.50 20.81
N ASP A 526 -9.99 35.89 21.99
CA ASP A 526 -8.91 35.90 22.98
C ASP A 526 -7.87 34.82 22.65
N ARG A 527 -6.63 35.25 22.34
CA ARG A 527 -5.48 34.38 22.07
C ARG A 527 -4.61 34.08 23.29
N ASN A 528 -4.84 34.81 24.39
CA ASN A 528 -4.03 34.72 25.61
C ASN A 528 -4.64 33.75 26.63
N GLY A 529 -5.87 33.29 26.40
CA GLY A 529 -6.48 32.17 27.12
C GLY A 529 -5.77 30.84 26.91
N SER A 530 -6.16 29.84 27.70
CA SER A 530 -5.54 28.50 27.74
C SER A 530 -5.96 27.55 26.61
N SER A 531 -6.74 28.02 25.62
CA SER A 531 -7.13 27.24 24.45
C SER A 531 -6.13 27.45 23.31
N LYS A 532 -5.61 26.36 22.74
CA LYS A 532 -4.61 26.33 21.66
C LYS A 532 -4.96 25.25 20.63
N GLY A 533 -4.34 25.34 19.45
CA GLY A 533 -4.66 24.50 18.29
C GLY A 533 -5.95 24.94 17.59
N VAL A 534 -6.56 24.03 16.84
CA VAL A 534 -7.82 24.23 16.11
C VAL A 534 -8.99 24.32 17.09
N LEU A 535 -9.76 25.41 16.99
CA LEU A 535 -10.93 25.71 17.81
C LEU A 535 -12.16 25.94 16.92
N GLY A 536 -13.33 25.54 17.41
CA GLY A 536 -14.56 25.64 16.64
C GLY A 536 -15.83 25.67 17.50
N GLY A 537 -16.91 26.21 16.94
CA GLY A 537 -18.22 26.26 17.59
C GLY A 537 -19.23 27.10 16.82
N TRP A 538 -20.24 27.61 17.51
CA TRP A 538 -21.31 28.41 16.90
C TRP A 538 -21.71 29.60 17.78
N LEU A 539 -22.00 30.72 17.14
CA LEU A 539 -22.77 31.82 17.74
C LEU A 539 -24.25 31.59 17.41
N ARG A 540 -25.07 31.30 18.43
CA ARG A 540 -26.51 31.17 18.27
C ARG A 540 -27.21 32.44 18.74
N ALA A 541 -28.05 33.00 17.89
CA ALA A 541 -28.91 34.13 18.19
C ALA A 541 -30.38 33.68 18.15
N THR A 542 -31.09 33.84 19.27
CA THR A 542 -32.46 33.36 19.46
C THR A 542 -33.43 34.51 19.72
N GLY A 543 -34.65 34.43 19.18
CA GLY A 543 -35.64 35.51 19.28
C GLY A 543 -37.10 35.03 19.40
N PRO A 544 -38.05 35.97 19.54
CA PRO A 544 -39.48 35.69 19.55
C PRO A 544 -39.94 34.90 18.32
N GLY A 545 -41.04 34.15 18.46
CA GLY A 545 -41.63 33.37 17.36
C GLY A 545 -40.82 32.15 16.92
N GLY A 546 -39.79 31.75 17.68
CA GLY A 546 -38.92 30.62 17.33
C GLY A 546 -37.76 30.98 16.41
N VAL A 547 -37.46 32.27 16.23
CA VAL A 547 -36.31 32.73 15.44
C VAL A 547 -35.02 32.13 16.01
N LEU A 548 -34.28 31.42 15.15
CA LEU A 548 -32.95 30.89 15.42
C LEU A 548 -32.04 31.25 14.24
N VAL A 549 -30.95 31.95 14.52
CA VAL A 549 -29.87 32.24 13.57
C VAL A 549 -28.57 31.65 14.12
N THR A 550 -27.85 30.88 13.31
CA THR A 550 -26.63 30.17 13.70
C THR A 550 -25.45 30.63 12.83
N THR A 551 -24.43 31.26 13.41
CA THR A 551 -23.17 31.54 12.71
C THR A 551 -22.13 30.50 13.12
N ALA A 552 -21.52 29.81 12.16
CA ALA A 552 -20.39 28.91 12.40
C ALA A 552 -19.12 29.73 12.75
N LEU A 553 -18.37 29.29 13.75
CA LEU A 553 -17.15 29.93 14.25
C LEU A 553 -15.96 28.97 14.12
N GLY A 554 -14.89 29.43 13.48
CA GLY A 554 -13.60 28.74 13.38
C GLY A 554 -12.49 29.67 13.84
N ALA A 555 -11.41 29.11 14.40
CA ALA A 555 -10.19 29.82 14.76
C ALA A 555 -9.07 28.79 14.98
N THR A 556 -7.83 29.12 14.64
CA THR A 556 -6.66 28.37 15.07
C THR A 556 -5.74 29.28 15.89
N ILE A 557 -5.29 28.79 17.05
CA ILE A 557 -4.38 29.53 17.93
C ILE A 557 -3.14 28.66 18.15
N ASP A 558 -2.18 28.80 17.25
CA ASP A 558 -0.97 27.99 17.26
C ASP A 558 -0.02 28.33 18.43
N PRO A 559 0.89 27.39 18.78
CA PRO A 559 2.03 27.68 19.64
C PRO A 559 2.95 28.74 19.01
N PRO A 560 3.92 29.28 19.76
CA PRO A 560 5.04 30.03 19.20
C PRO A 560 5.74 29.26 18.08
N HIS A 561 6.12 29.95 17.00
CA HIS A 561 6.92 29.39 15.91
C HIS A 561 8.42 29.63 16.13
N HIS A 562 9.23 28.66 15.71
CA HIS A 562 10.67 28.64 15.93
C HIS A 562 11.43 28.17 14.68
N ARG A 563 12.53 28.86 14.40
CA ARG A 563 13.41 28.55 13.27
C ARG A 563 14.46 27.51 13.66
N VAL A 564 14.42 26.34 13.04
CA VAL A 564 15.44 25.30 13.22
C VAL A 564 16.37 25.27 12.01
N THR A 565 17.65 25.48 12.25
CA THR A 565 18.71 25.36 11.24
C THR A 565 19.38 24.00 11.34
N PHE A 566 19.25 23.16 10.31
CA PHE A 566 19.90 21.87 10.20
C PHE A 566 21.22 21.97 9.43
N SER A 567 22.24 21.24 9.86
CA SER A 567 23.54 21.11 9.19
C SER A 567 24.10 19.70 9.43
N ALA A 568 24.97 19.20 8.56
CA ALA A 568 25.48 17.83 8.64
C ALA A 568 27.00 17.72 8.59
N VAL A 569 27.55 16.74 9.32
CA VAL A 569 28.98 16.44 9.42
C VAL A 569 29.20 14.93 9.24
N GLY A 570 30.04 14.56 8.28
CA GLY A 570 30.40 13.18 7.95
C GLY A 570 31.31 12.53 8.99
N GLN A 571 31.52 11.20 8.87
CA GLN A 571 32.37 10.45 9.81
C GLN A 571 33.85 10.92 9.79
N ASP A 572 34.31 11.52 8.69
CA ASP A 572 35.64 12.11 8.55
C ASP A 572 35.77 13.51 9.21
N GLY A 573 34.66 14.08 9.70
CA GLY A 573 34.59 15.40 10.31
C GLY A 573 34.50 16.58 9.35
N ARG A 574 34.34 16.35 8.04
CA ARG A 574 33.96 17.39 7.07
C ARG A 574 32.44 17.56 7.03
N PRO A 575 31.92 18.67 6.47
CA PRO A 575 30.52 18.71 6.07
C PRO A 575 30.17 17.56 5.10
N THR A 576 28.91 17.13 5.10
CA THR A 576 28.41 16.08 4.21
C THR A 576 27.01 16.45 3.68
N ALA A 577 26.59 15.81 2.59
CA ALA A 577 25.21 15.86 2.15
C ALA A 577 24.30 15.00 3.05
N VAL A 578 22.99 15.25 2.99
CA VAL A 578 21.95 14.43 3.62
C VAL A 578 20.93 14.07 2.53
N PRO A 579 21.07 12.91 1.85
CA PRO A 579 20.15 12.49 0.77
C PRO A 579 18.68 12.43 1.21
N VAL A 580 18.40 12.10 2.47
CA VAL A 580 17.08 12.27 3.07
C VAL A 580 17.20 12.55 4.56
N PHE A 581 16.43 13.53 5.05
CA PHE A 581 15.97 13.55 6.42
C PHE A 581 14.46 13.75 6.49
N GLN A 582 13.83 13.32 7.56
CA GLN A 582 12.44 13.61 7.87
C GLN A 582 12.34 14.15 9.29
N MET A 583 11.40 15.08 9.49
CA MET A 583 10.97 15.51 10.81
C MET A 583 9.47 15.28 10.95
N PHE A 584 9.02 14.72 12.07
CA PHE A 584 7.62 14.42 12.33
C PHE A 584 7.18 14.92 13.71
N GLY A 585 6.09 15.67 13.77
CA GLY A 585 5.54 16.25 15.00
C GLY A 585 4.28 15.57 15.52
N ASP A 586 3.80 16.03 16.67
CA ASP A 586 2.43 15.75 17.17
C ASP A 586 1.34 16.37 16.26
N ASP A 587 1.67 17.41 15.49
CA ASP A 587 0.81 18.04 14.47
C ASP A 587 1.44 17.89 13.08
N ARG A 588 0.72 17.26 12.14
CA ARG A 588 1.20 16.94 10.78
C ARG A 588 1.52 18.19 9.94
N ARG A 589 0.99 19.36 10.28
CA ARG A 589 1.27 20.63 9.56
C ARG A 589 2.73 21.06 9.62
N PHE A 590 3.51 20.50 10.55
CA PHE A 590 4.92 20.83 10.78
C PHE A 590 5.87 19.66 10.48
N ASP A 591 5.38 18.63 9.78
CA ASP A 591 6.23 17.57 9.27
C ASP A 591 7.09 18.10 8.10
N VAL A 592 8.30 17.55 7.94
CA VAL A 592 9.27 18.01 6.94
C VAL A 592 9.88 16.82 6.21
N LEU A 593 9.82 16.82 4.87
CA LEU A 593 10.74 16.06 4.03
C LEU A 593 11.95 16.94 3.69
N GLY A 594 13.13 16.51 4.11
CA GLY A 594 14.37 17.29 4.11
C GLY A 594 15.48 16.68 3.25
N TYR A 595 16.31 17.57 2.70
CA TYR A 595 17.52 17.26 1.93
C TYR A 595 18.54 18.37 2.18
N LEU A 596 19.81 18.01 2.38
CA LEU A 596 20.92 18.97 2.48
C LEU A 596 21.98 18.66 1.41
N GLU A 597 22.38 19.67 0.65
CA GLU A 597 23.56 19.57 -0.22
C GLU A 597 24.86 19.58 0.60
N ASN A 598 25.95 19.12 0.00
CA ASN A 598 27.21 18.93 0.70
C ASN A 598 27.84 20.28 1.11
N GLY A 599 27.79 20.58 2.41
CA GLY A 599 28.29 21.84 2.97
C GLY A 599 27.22 22.89 3.24
N GLU A 600 25.96 22.63 2.89
CA GLU A 600 24.85 23.56 3.13
C GLU A 600 24.19 23.37 4.51
N ALA A 601 23.42 24.38 4.90
CA ALA A 601 22.56 24.35 6.07
C ALA A 601 21.11 24.66 5.66
N GLY A 602 20.18 23.76 5.98
CA GLY A 602 18.76 23.95 5.73
C GLY A 602 18.10 24.70 6.88
N GLN A 603 17.01 25.43 6.59
CA GLN A 603 16.17 26.04 7.62
C GLN A 603 14.72 25.55 7.46
N VAL A 604 14.07 25.32 8.59
CA VAL A 604 12.63 25.05 8.70
C VAL A 604 12.04 25.98 9.76
N ASP A 605 10.75 26.26 9.64
CA ASP A 605 9.97 27.06 10.60
C ASP A 605 8.81 26.19 11.07
N VAL A 606 8.73 25.93 12.39
CA VAL A 606 7.78 24.97 12.98
C VAL A 606 7.30 25.46 14.34
N ALA A 607 6.11 25.01 14.76
CA ALA A 607 5.57 25.33 16.08
C ALA A 607 6.32 24.65 17.24
N GLU A 608 6.28 25.27 18.41
CA GLU A 608 6.76 24.73 19.70
C GLU A 608 6.21 23.32 19.95
N GLY A 609 7.09 22.33 20.18
CA GLY A 609 6.69 20.93 20.29
C GLY A 609 7.84 19.93 20.43
N ASP A 610 7.50 18.65 20.49
CA ASP A 610 8.44 17.52 20.46
C ASP A 610 8.37 16.82 19.10
N TYR A 611 9.51 16.63 18.44
CA TYR A 611 9.59 16.06 17.10
C TYR A 611 10.53 14.84 17.05
N LEU A 612 10.19 13.87 16.21
CA LEU A 612 11.15 12.88 15.71
C LEU A 612 11.97 13.54 14.58
N VAL A 613 13.29 13.33 14.56
CA VAL A 613 14.13 13.60 13.38
C VAL A 613 14.91 12.34 13.01
N ASP A 614 14.79 11.89 11.76
CA ASP A 614 15.63 10.81 11.19
C ASP A 614 16.36 11.34 9.95
N ALA A 615 17.66 11.05 9.81
CA ALA A 615 18.49 11.51 8.69
C ALA A 615 19.51 10.45 8.26
N THR A 616 19.55 10.12 6.97
CA THR A 616 20.58 9.25 6.38
C THR A 616 21.68 10.12 5.76
N LEU A 617 22.92 9.96 6.23
CA LEU A 617 24.04 10.89 5.95
C LEU A 617 25.10 10.34 4.97
N ALA A 618 25.08 9.03 4.74
CA ALA A 618 25.97 8.35 3.82
C ALA A 618 25.23 7.13 3.27
N VAL A 619 25.28 6.95 1.95
CA VAL A 619 24.95 5.74 1.21
C VAL A 619 26.21 5.43 0.41
N GLY A 620 26.81 4.27 0.64
CA GLY A 620 28.27 4.15 0.53
C GLY A 620 28.86 4.09 -0.88
N THR A 621 30.01 4.75 -1.06
CA THR A 621 30.90 4.58 -2.24
C THR A 621 32.03 3.60 -1.95
N GLY A 622 32.31 2.68 -2.88
CA GLY A 622 33.42 1.72 -2.81
C GLY A 622 32.96 0.26 -2.69
N LEU A 623 33.84 -0.61 -2.18
CA LEU A 623 33.59 -2.07 -2.12
C LEU A 623 32.88 -2.56 -0.86
N HIS A 624 32.99 -1.81 0.24
CA HIS A 624 32.35 -2.11 1.52
C HIS A 624 31.50 -0.90 1.93
N PRO A 625 30.43 -0.57 1.17
CA PRO A 625 29.62 0.60 1.45
C PRO A 625 28.97 0.51 2.84
N GLU A 626 28.94 1.64 3.51
CA GLU A 626 28.43 1.80 4.87
C GLU A 626 27.34 2.86 4.89
N ASP A 627 26.26 2.54 5.59
CA ASP A 627 25.15 3.45 5.83
C ASP A 627 25.31 4.17 7.17
N THR A 628 24.76 5.38 7.30
CA THR A 628 24.75 6.12 8.58
C THR A 628 23.43 6.84 8.83
N LEU A 629 22.67 6.33 9.81
CA LEU A 629 21.48 6.95 10.36
C LEU A 629 21.82 7.84 11.57
N VAL A 630 21.45 9.12 11.48
CA VAL A 630 21.33 10.02 12.62
C VAL A 630 19.85 10.13 12.98
N THR A 631 19.48 9.71 14.19
CA THR A 631 18.10 9.74 14.70
C THR A 631 18.02 10.47 16.03
N ILE A 632 16.99 11.30 16.20
CA ILE A 632 16.68 12.10 17.39
C ILE A 632 15.20 11.83 17.73
N PRO A 633 14.89 10.87 18.62
CA PRO A 633 13.51 10.44 18.89
C PRO A 633 12.60 11.47 19.58
N GLU A 634 13.19 12.51 20.16
CA GLU A 634 12.49 13.55 20.92
C GLU A 634 13.34 14.84 20.91
N LEU A 635 13.31 15.55 19.78
CA LEU A 635 13.82 16.90 19.64
C LEU A 635 12.78 17.88 20.18
N HIS A 636 13.04 18.46 21.35
CA HIS A 636 12.20 19.50 21.94
C HIS A 636 12.57 20.88 21.34
N ILE A 637 11.59 21.56 20.76
CA ILE A 637 11.75 22.86 20.10
C ILE A 637 11.00 23.92 20.92
N ASP A 638 11.74 24.77 21.62
CA ASP A 638 11.25 25.83 22.53
C ASP A 638 11.82 27.23 22.20
N ARG A 639 12.59 27.33 21.11
CA ARG A 639 13.27 28.54 20.60
C ARG A 639 13.89 28.28 19.23
N ASP A 640 14.29 29.36 18.54
CA ASP A 640 15.20 29.30 17.39
C ASP A 640 16.51 28.56 17.74
N MET A 641 16.84 27.50 16.99
CA MET A 641 17.97 26.63 17.33
C MET A 641 18.72 26.08 16.12
N THR A 642 19.89 25.47 16.36
CA THR A 642 20.71 24.81 15.34
C THR A 642 20.94 23.35 15.71
N VAL A 643 20.59 22.45 14.80
CA VAL A 643 20.77 21.00 14.94
C VAL A 643 21.91 20.55 14.03
N VAL A 644 22.89 19.85 14.60
CA VAL A 644 24.02 19.28 13.86
C VAL A 644 23.87 17.76 13.78
N LEU A 645 23.51 17.29 12.59
CA LEU A 645 23.45 15.88 12.21
C LEU A 645 24.89 15.37 12.08
N ASP A 646 25.37 14.66 13.11
CA ASP A 646 26.80 14.40 13.30
C ASP A 646 27.10 12.89 13.23
N ALA A 647 27.48 12.43 12.05
CA ALA A 647 27.78 11.03 11.77
C ALA A 647 28.89 10.45 12.67
N ARG A 648 29.80 11.28 13.21
CA ARG A 648 30.87 10.82 14.13
C ARG A 648 30.30 10.28 15.46
N LYS A 649 29.08 10.69 15.82
CA LYS A 649 28.35 10.17 16.99
C LYS A 649 27.81 8.76 16.72
N ALA A 650 27.55 8.40 15.47
CA ALA A 650 27.03 7.08 15.10
C ALA A 650 27.98 5.94 15.49
N LYS A 651 27.42 4.75 15.73
CA LYS A 651 28.15 3.57 16.18
C LYS A 651 27.74 2.37 15.31
N PRO A 652 28.70 1.52 14.89
CA PRO A 652 28.39 0.38 14.02
C PRO A 652 27.55 -0.65 14.76
N ILE A 653 26.50 -1.12 14.10
CA ILE A 653 25.73 -2.29 14.53
C ILE A 653 26.59 -3.53 14.30
N ARG A 654 26.80 -4.35 15.34
CA ARG A 654 27.57 -5.59 15.25
C ARG A 654 26.69 -6.81 15.49
N ILE A 655 26.49 -7.61 14.46
CA ILE A 655 25.89 -8.94 14.59
C ILE A 655 27.01 -9.97 14.80
N GLU A 656 26.90 -10.82 15.82
CA GLU A 656 27.90 -11.82 16.17
C GLU A 656 27.33 -13.24 16.00
N THR A 657 27.76 -13.92 14.93
CA THR A 657 27.28 -15.26 14.55
C THR A 657 28.20 -16.39 15.07
N PRO A 658 27.66 -17.57 15.44
CA PRO A 658 28.46 -18.74 15.86
C PRO A 658 29.44 -19.30 14.82
N ARG A 659 29.22 -18.99 13.53
CA ARG A 659 30.12 -19.31 12.40
C ARG A 659 30.45 -18.02 11.66
N PRO A 660 31.64 -17.87 11.05
CA PRO A 660 31.98 -16.67 10.27
C PRO A 660 30.96 -16.46 9.15
N ALA A 661 30.37 -15.27 9.06
CA ALA A 661 29.32 -14.97 8.10
C ALA A 661 29.52 -13.57 7.47
N GLN A 662 28.91 -13.36 6.30
CA GLN A 662 28.85 -12.06 5.59
C GLN A 662 27.38 -11.72 5.29
N GLN A 663 27.05 -10.42 5.17
CA GLN A 663 25.76 -9.97 4.67
C GLN A 663 25.58 -10.38 3.20
N GLN A 664 24.39 -10.85 2.84
CA GLN A 664 23.95 -11.13 1.48
C GLN A 664 22.44 -10.85 1.39
N ALA A 665 21.95 -10.42 0.22
CA ALA A 665 20.61 -9.87 0.03
C ALA A 665 20.39 -8.56 0.83
N VAL A 666 19.17 -8.04 0.81
CA VAL A 666 18.81 -6.72 1.36
C VAL A 666 19.18 -6.58 2.83
N LEU A 667 19.66 -5.38 3.16
CA LEU A 667 19.71 -4.86 4.51
C LEU A 667 18.57 -3.85 4.66
N SER A 668 17.74 -4.00 5.69
CA SER A 668 16.66 -3.05 5.99
C SER A 668 16.75 -2.59 7.44
N TYR A 669 16.54 -1.31 7.71
CA TYR A 669 16.39 -0.80 9.08
C TYR A 669 15.19 0.13 9.21
N TYR A 670 14.63 0.20 10.41
CA TYR A 670 13.35 0.87 10.67
C TYR A 670 13.42 1.68 11.97
N VAL A 671 12.77 2.84 11.95
CA VAL A 671 12.45 3.64 13.13
C VAL A 671 10.94 3.69 13.29
N HIS A 672 10.45 3.24 14.44
CA HIS A 672 9.05 3.33 14.86
C HIS A 672 8.92 4.37 15.98
N ARG A 673 7.92 5.24 15.88
CA ARG A 673 7.60 6.25 16.88
C ARG A 673 6.08 6.32 17.09
N VAL A 674 5.65 6.15 18.34
CA VAL A 674 4.33 6.62 18.79
C VAL A 674 4.55 7.87 19.61
N THR A 675 3.99 9.02 19.22
CA THR A 675 4.25 10.32 19.84
C THR A 675 3.51 10.52 21.18
N GLY A 676 3.52 11.75 21.72
CA GLY A 676 2.78 12.09 22.94
C GLY A 676 1.26 12.09 22.77
N THR A 677 0.76 12.42 21.58
CA THR A 677 -0.66 12.34 21.21
C THR A 677 -1.14 10.94 20.84
N GLY A 678 -0.23 10.00 20.60
CA GLY A 678 -0.54 8.65 20.11
C GLY A 678 -0.44 8.50 18.59
N ARG A 679 -0.01 9.52 17.85
CA ARG A 679 0.30 9.42 16.42
C ARG A 679 1.42 8.39 16.20
N GLN A 680 1.21 7.45 15.28
CA GLN A 680 2.22 6.47 14.86
C GLN A 680 2.92 6.96 13.59
N ILE A 681 4.25 6.85 13.56
CA ILE A 681 5.13 7.20 12.44
C ILE A 681 6.15 6.07 12.30
N ASP A 682 6.15 5.40 11.16
CA ASP A 682 7.05 4.28 10.87
C ASP A 682 7.87 4.56 9.62
N ASN A 683 9.19 4.49 9.78
CA ASN A 683 10.19 4.97 8.83
C ASN A 683 11.13 3.83 8.46
N GLY A 684 10.89 3.18 7.32
CA GLY A 684 11.77 2.15 6.76
C GLY A 684 12.88 2.71 5.88
N PHE A 685 13.97 1.97 5.77
CA PHE A 685 15.05 2.20 4.82
C PHE A 685 15.54 0.86 4.28
N MET A 686 15.71 0.76 2.96
CA MET A 686 16.12 -0.46 2.27
C MET A 686 17.34 -0.22 1.38
N ASP A 687 18.39 -1.01 1.65
CA ASP A 687 19.60 -1.12 0.85
C ASP A 687 19.71 -2.53 0.25
N PHE A 688 19.95 -2.62 -1.06
CA PHE A 688 20.30 -3.88 -1.73
C PHE A 688 21.68 -4.39 -1.26
N SER A 689 22.09 -5.59 -1.69
CA SER A 689 23.30 -6.30 -1.20
C SER A 689 24.67 -5.65 -1.51
N ALA A 690 24.74 -4.33 -1.66
CA ALA A 690 25.96 -3.56 -1.61
C ALA A 690 26.40 -3.40 -0.15
N THR A 691 25.52 -2.86 0.71
CA THR A 691 25.84 -2.38 2.06
C THR A 691 26.18 -3.50 3.04
N GLU A 692 27.31 -3.33 3.72
CA GLU A 692 27.84 -4.33 4.67
C GLU A 692 27.77 -3.87 6.14
N LYS A 693 27.56 -2.57 6.39
CA LYS A 693 27.54 -1.99 7.74
C LYS A 693 26.50 -0.88 7.82
N VAL A 694 25.84 -0.79 8.97
CA VAL A 694 25.00 0.37 9.35
C VAL A 694 25.57 0.95 10.63
N ASN A 695 25.75 2.27 10.62
CA ASN A 695 26.09 3.06 11.78
C ASN A 695 24.84 3.83 12.23
N VAL A 696 24.51 3.80 13.52
CA VAL A 696 23.36 4.54 14.07
C VAL A 696 23.75 5.36 15.30
N THR A 697 23.20 6.56 15.46
CA THR A 697 23.46 7.41 16.64
C THR A 697 22.75 6.90 17.89
N PRO A 698 23.47 6.66 19.01
CA PRO A 698 22.84 6.40 20.31
C PRO A 698 21.93 7.55 20.76
N THR A 699 20.84 7.22 21.45
CA THR A 699 19.82 8.20 21.87
C THR A 699 19.53 8.12 23.37
N ALA A 700 18.97 9.21 23.92
CA ALA A 700 18.27 9.13 25.19
C ALA A 700 17.02 8.23 25.07
N PRO A 701 16.52 7.67 26.19
CA PRO A 701 15.14 7.18 26.25
C PRO A 701 14.14 8.28 25.93
N VAL A 702 13.11 7.97 25.13
CA VAL A 702 11.94 8.86 24.98
C VAL A 702 11.22 9.04 26.32
N ARG A 703 10.59 10.21 26.52
CA ARG A 703 9.81 10.55 27.71
C ARG A 703 8.31 10.40 27.46
N LYS A 704 7.86 10.63 26.23
CA LYS A 704 6.45 10.53 25.79
C LYS A 704 6.27 9.43 24.75
N GLY A 705 5.18 8.67 24.84
CA GLY A 705 4.81 7.64 23.87
C GLY A 705 5.78 6.47 23.81
N ALA A 706 5.99 5.91 22.62
CA ALA A 706 6.88 4.77 22.36
C ALA A 706 7.91 5.08 21.26
N TYR A 707 8.99 4.31 21.24
CA TYR A 707 10.02 4.32 20.20
C TYR A 707 10.59 2.92 20.04
N GLU A 708 10.92 2.53 18.82
CA GLU A 708 11.71 1.33 18.56
C GLU A 708 12.61 1.53 17.33
N PHE A 709 13.91 1.26 17.49
CA PHE A 709 14.81 1.09 16.35
C PHE A 709 15.00 -0.41 16.08
N SER A 710 14.96 -0.83 14.82
CA SER A 710 15.28 -2.21 14.43
C SER A 710 16.09 -2.28 13.14
N SER A 711 16.88 -3.35 13.00
CA SER A 711 17.65 -3.63 11.77
C SER A 711 17.64 -5.12 11.45
N ARG A 712 17.45 -5.45 10.17
CA ARG A 712 17.44 -6.83 9.65
C ARG A 712 18.73 -7.15 8.90
N TRP A 713 19.27 -8.32 9.18
CA TRP A 713 20.53 -8.82 8.63
C TRP A 713 20.34 -10.25 8.13
N GLN A 714 20.90 -10.54 6.96
CA GLN A 714 20.75 -11.82 6.27
C GLN A 714 22.15 -12.38 6.01
N LEU A 715 22.68 -13.11 7.00
CA LEU A 715 24.10 -13.45 7.08
C LEU A 715 24.35 -14.92 6.69
N VAL A 716 25.21 -15.13 5.69
CA VAL A 716 25.51 -16.44 5.08
C VAL A 716 26.99 -16.81 5.23
N ALA A 717 27.36 -18.05 4.93
CA ALA A 717 28.77 -18.43 4.77
C ALA A 717 29.46 -17.58 3.69
N PRO A 718 30.70 -17.10 3.90
CA PRO A 718 31.40 -16.28 2.91
C PRO A 718 31.56 -16.97 1.56
N PHE A 719 31.12 -16.29 0.50
CA PHE A 719 31.02 -16.86 -0.85
C PHE A 719 32.39 -17.21 -1.43
N ALA A 720 33.34 -16.27 -1.34
CA ALA A 720 34.72 -16.45 -1.72
C ALA A 720 35.63 -15.76 -0.70
N ARG A 721 36.53 -16.53 -0.07
CA ARG A 721 37.46 -16.05 0.97
C ARG A 721 38.89 -16.37 0.59
N ALA A 722 39.70 -15.34 0.41
CA ALA A 722 41.12 -15.42 0.11
C ALA A 722 41.96 -15.24 1.37
N VAL A 723 42.75 -16.26 1.73
CA VAL A 723 43.79 -16.15 2.75
C VAL A 723 45.14 -15.96 2.06
N VAL A 724 45.81 -14.84 2.34
CA VAL A 724 47.17 -14.54 1.85
C VAL A 724 48.09 -14.54 3.07
N PRO A 725 48.90 -15.61 3.30
CA PRO A 725 49.61 -15.82 4.57
C PRO A 725 50.56 -14.70 5.03
N SER A 726 50.97 -13.82 4.11
CA SER A 726 51.85 -12.67 4.36
C SER A 726 51.14 -11.31 4.40
N ALA A 727 49.82 -11.27 4.21
CA ALA A 727 49.04 -10.03 4.12
C ALA A 727 47.79 -10.04 5.02
N GLY A 728 46.93 -11.06 4.93
CA GLY A 728 45.66 -11.08 5.67
C GLY A 728 44.67 -12.16 5.20
N THR A 729 43.41 -12.00 5.61
CA THR A 729 42.25 -12.74 5.08
C THR A 729 41.26 -11.71 4.54
N TYR A 730 40.74 -11.98 3.34
CA TYR A 730 39.92 -11.05 2.58
C TYR A 730 38.70 -11.79 2.01
N ASP A 731 37.51 -11.23 2.18
CA ASP A 731 36.32 -11.71 1.48
C ASP A 731 36.20 -11.01 0.12
N LEU A 732 35.76 -11.76 -0.88
CA LEU A 732 35.77 -11.38 -2.29
C LEU A 732 34.40 -11.63 -2.92
N ARG A 733 34.01 -10.79 -3.86
CA ARG A 733 32.73 -10.90 -4.60
C ARG A 733 33.02 -11.47 -6.00
N ALA A 734 32.20 -12.41 -6.49
CA ALA A 734 32.40 -13.01 -7.80
C ALA A 734 31.65 -12.26 -8.91
N LEU A 735 32.22 -12.21 -10.12
CA LEU A 735 31.49 -11.72 -11.30
C LEU A 735 30.30 -12.65 -11.62
N PRO A 736 29.20 -12.17 -12.23
CA PRO A 736 27.97 -12.95 -12.36
C PRO A 736 28.16 -14.28 -13.09
N ALA A 737 28.80 -14.22 -14.26
CA ALA A 737 29.11 -15.38 -15.11
C ALA A 737 30.39 -16.14 -14.68
N SER A 738 30.98 -15.84 -13.52
CA SER A 738 32.20 -16.51 -13.04
C SER A 738 31.95 -18.02 -12.82
N PRO A 739 32.83 -18.92 -13.32
CA PRO A 739 32.80 -20.31 -12.93
C PRO A 739 33.31 -20.45 -11.48
N VAL A 740 32.71 -21.39 -10.74
CA VAL A 740 32.95 -21.56 -9.30
C VAL A 740 33.33 -23.00 -8.95
N TYR A 741 33.83 -23.20 -7.74
CA TYR A 741 34.05 -24.52 -7.16
C TYR A 741 33.70 -24.49 -5.66
N THR A 742 33.64 -25.65 -5.02
CA THR A 742 33.45 -25.77 -3.56
C THR A 742 34.76 -26.17 -2.89
N GLY A 743 35.09 -25.54 -1.76
CA GLY A 743 36.31 -25.82 -0.99
C GLY A 743 37.49 -24.90 -1.36
N THR A 744 38.71 -25.27 -0.95
CA THR A 744 39.91 -24.41 -1.03
C THR A 744 40.86 -24.84 -2.15
N ARG A 745 41.42 -23.87 -2.88
CA ARG A 745 42.56 -24.07 -3.81
C ARG A 745 43.65 -23.03 -3.55
N ARG A 746 44.91 -23.44 -3.68
CA ARG A 746 46.10 -22.58 -3.56
C ARG A 746 46.59 -22.14 -4.94
N TYR A 747 46.84 -20.86 -5.11
CA TYR A 747 47.44 -20.28 -6.32
C TYR A 747 48.70 -19.50 -5.96
N ALA A 748 49.69 -19.48 -6.86
CA ALA A 748 50.74 -18.47 -6.83
C ALA A 748 50.22 -17.15 -7.43
N LEU A 749 50.68 -16.01 -6.92
CA LEU A 749 50.22 -14.68 -7.34
C LEU A 749 51.09 -14.10 -8.49
N ALA A 750 50.44 -13.31 -9.33
CA ALA A 750 51.06 -12.42 -10.32
C ALA A 750 50.32 -11.07 -10.35
N PHE A 751 50.98 -10.02 -10.84
CA PHE A 751 50.49 -8.62 -10.79
C PHE A 751 50.60 -7.91 -12.16
N SER A 752 50.68 -8.70 -13.24
CA SER A 752 50.71 -8.29 -14.64
C SER A 752 50.55 -9.54 -15.52
N LEU A 753 50.01 -9.38 -16.74
CA LEU A 753 49.98 -10.42 -17.77
C LEU A 753 51.30 -10.54 -18.56
N THR A 754 52.23 -9.58 -18.43
CA THR A 754 53.48 -9.50 -19.22
C THR A 754 54.59 -10.46 -18.78
N GLY A 755 54.24 -11.64 -18.27
CA GLY A 755 55.20 -12.60 -17.74
C GLY A 755 54.60 -14.00 -17.54
N ALA A 756 55.32 -14.87 -16.83
CA ALA A 756 54.88 -16.25 -16.61
C ALA A 756 53.68 -16.32 -15.64
N VAL A 757 52.45 -16.23 -16.19
CA VAL A 757 51.18 -16.31 -15.44
C VAL A 757 50.47 -17.68 -15.52
N ASN A 758 51.01 -18.63 -16.29
CA ASN A 758 50.42 -19.97 -16.44
C ASN A 758 50.14 -20.64 -15.07
N GLY A 759 48.88 -20.99 -14.82
CA GLY A 759 48.42 -21.62 -13.57
C GLY A 759 48.32 -20.69 -12.35
N LYS A 760 48.45 -19.37 -12.52
CA LYS A 760 48.49 -18.39 -11.41
C LYS A 760 47.16 -17.65 -11.22
N ALA A 761 47.03 -17.07 -10.02
CA ALA A 761 46.07 -16.00 -9.76
C ALA A 761 46.71 -14.66 -10.16
N VAL A 762 46.08 -13.92 -11.07
CA VAL A 762 46.57 -12.60 -11.50
C VAL A 762 45.70 -11.51 -10.88
N VAL A 763 46.34 -10.56 -10.21
CA VAL A 763 45.69 -9.32 -9.74
C VAL A 763 45.91 -8.24 -10.80
N LEU A 764 44.84 -7.62 -11.27
CA LEU A 764 44.84 -6.59 -12.33
C LEU A 764 43.96 -5.41 -11.93
N PRO A 765 44.24 -4.16 -12.38
CA PRO A 765 43.28 -3.07 -12.29
C PRO A 765 42.09 -3.32 -13.22
N SER A 766 40.88 -3.04 -12.75
CA SER A 766 39.67 -3.01 -13.58
C SER A 766 39.60 -1.68 -14.34
N ASP A 767 40.33 -1.59 -15.45
CA ASP A 767 40.49 -0.38 -16.29
C ASP A 767 39.76 -0.46 -17.66
N GLY A 768 38.84 -1.41 -17.83
CA GLY A 768 38.04 -1.59 -19.05
C GLY A 768 36.87 -2.57 -18.86
N ASP A 769 36.49 -3.29 -19.92
CA ASP A 769 35.47 -4.34 -19.85
C ASP A 769 36.01 -5.61 -19.15
N ASP A 770 35.37 -5.99 -18.04
CA ASP A 770 35.79 -7.12 -17.19
C ASP A 770 35.80 -8.45 -17.94
N HIS A 771 34.84 -8.69 -18.84
CA HIS A 771 34.76 -9.96 -19.59
C HIS A 771 35.96 -10.09 -20.54
N ASP A 772 36.32 -9.01 -21.22
CA ASP A 772 37.51 -8.93 -22.07
C ASP A 772 38.82 -9.06 -21.29
N GLN A 773 38.91 -8.51 -20.08
CA GLN A 773 40.08 -8.69 -19.22
C GLN A 773 40.24 -10.15 -18.76
N VAL A 774 39.15 -10.79 -18.36
CA VAL A 774 39.15 -12.20 -17.95
C VAL A 774 39.49 -13.12 -19.12
N ARG A 775 39.00 -12.84 -20.34
CA ARG A 775 39.42 -13.53 -21.58
C ARG A 775 40.93 -13.39 -21.81
N LYS A 776 41.46 -12.16 -21.84
CA LYS A 776 42.90 -11.89 -22.05
C LYS A 776 43.79 -12.56 -20.99
N ALA A 777 43.33 -12.66 -19.75
CA ALA A 777 44.04 -13.36 -18.68
C ALA A 777 44.01 -14.90 -18.88
N ALA A 778 42.88 -15.47 -19.29
CA ALA A 778 42.76 -16.89 -19.61
C ALA A 778 43.63 -17.29 -20.81
N ASP A 779 43.66 -16.46 -21.87
CA ASP A 779 44.51 -16.68 -23.05
C ASP A 779 46.02 -16.64 -22.70
N ALA A 780 46.41 -15.84 -21.69
CA ALA A 780 47.76 -15.84 -21.12
C ALA A 780 48.06 -17.03 -20.19
N GLY A 781 47.05 -17.87 -19.89
CA GLY A 781 47.16 -19.07 -19.05
C GLY A 781 46.87 -18.85 -17.55
N ALA A 782 46.29 -17.72 -17.15
CA ALA A 782 45.86 -17.54 -15.76
C ALA A 782 44.82 -18.60 -15.34
N ALA A 783 44.79 -18.94 -14.05
CA ALA A 783 43.82 -19.88 -13.46
C ALA A 783 42.79 -19.21 -12.54
N LEU A 784 42.98 -17.93 -12.24
CA LEU A 784 42.10 -17.06 -11.44
C LEU A 784 42.44 -15.60 -11.77
N VAL A 785 41.43 -14.73 -11.85
CA VAL A 785 41.62 -13.26 -11.91
C VAL A 785 41.02 -12.60 -10.69
N LEU A 786 41.77 -11.67 -10.10
CA LEU A 786 41.32 -10.76 -9.05
C LEU A 786 41.35 -9.33 -9.63
N LEU A 787 40.19 -8.80 -10.01
CA LEU A 787 40.04 -7.46 -10.58
C LEU A 787 39.92 -6.43 -9.46
N ASN A 788 40.90 -5.53 -9.38
CA ASN A 788 40.91 -4.41 -8.44
C ASN A 788 39.98 -3.29 -8.95
N ARG A 789 38.89 -3.03 -8.23
CA ARG A 789 38.01 -1.87 -8.45
C ARG A 789 38.50 -0.70 -7.62
N GLY A 790 38.63 0.48 -8.24
CA GLY A 790 39.09 1.70 -7.56
C GLY A 790 38.15 2.16 -6.43
N PRO A 791 38.61 3.02 -5.52
CA PRO A 791 37.87 3.38 -4.30
C PRO A 791 36.55 4.12 -4.59
N GLU A 792 36.44 4.79 -5.73
CA GLU A 792 35.23 5.50 -6.19
C GLU A 792 34.29 4.59 -7.02
N SER A 793 34.69 3.35 -7.32
CA SER A 793 33.88 2.39 -8.06
C SER A 793 33.09 1.50 -7.11
N ALA A 794 31.76 1.45 -7.26
CA ALA A 794 30.95 0.40 -6.66
C ALA A 794 31.40 -0.97 -7.17
N ALA A 795 31.56 -1.94 -6.27
CA ALA A 795 31.86 -3.34 -6.60
C ALA A 795 30.70 -4.27 -6.26
N TRP A 796 29.47 -3.76 -6.36
CA TRP A 796 28.29 -4.61 -6.32
C TRP A 796 28.32 -5.59 -7.50
N THR A 797 28.31 -6.87 -7.16
CA THR A 797 28.17 -7.98 -8.09
C THR A 797 27.55 -9.13 -7.32
N VAL A 798 26.66 -9.85 -7.96
CA VAL A 798 26.01 -11.05 -7.44
C VAL A 798 26.33 -12.19 -8.40
N TRP A 799 26.63 -13.38 -7.87
CA TRP A 799 26.94 -14.54 -8.70
C TRP A 799 25.66 -15.23 -9.17
N ASP A 800 25.64 -15.63 -10.44
CA ASP A 800 24.50 -16.28 -11.08
C ASP A 800 24.70 -17.80 -11.22
N PRO A 801 23.94 -18.66 -10.51
CA PRO A 801 23.97 -20.10 -10.73
C PRO A 801 23.38 -20.57 -12.08
N SER A 802 22.64 -19.72 -12.80
CA SER A 802 21.95 -20.07 -14.05
C SER A 802 22.63 -19.62 -15.36
N ALA A 803 23.52 -18.62 -15.34
CA ALA A 803 24.16 -18.05 -16.54
C ALA A 803 24.59 -19.09 -17.59
N GLU A 804 24.04 -18.91 -18.80
CA GLU A 804 24.22 -19.80 -19.96
C GLU A 804 25.68 -19.84 -20.44
N GLU A 805 26.28 -18.66 -20.62
CA GLU A 805 27.71 -18.52 -20.90
C GLU A 805 28.50 -18.28 -19.62
N ARG A 806 29.61 -19.02 -19.46
CA ARG A 806 30.53 -18.87 -18.32
C ARG A 806 31.83 -18.23 -18.75
N LEU A 807 32.38 -17.38 -17.88
CA LEU A 807 33.73 -16.85 -18.04
C LEU A 807 34.74 -18.02 -18.09
N PRO A 808 35.82 -17.91 -18.89
CA PRO A 808 36.73 -19.03 -19.14
C PRO A 808 37.49 -19.51 -17.89
N ILE A 809 37.67 -18.63 -16.90
CA ILE A 809 38.32 -18.90 -15.61
C ILE A 809 37.61 -18.15 -14.48
N PRO A 810 37.75 -18.58 -13.22
CA PRO A 810 37.18 -17.87 -12.07
C PRO A 810 37.66 -16.41 -12.03
N ALA A 811 36.72 -15.50 -11.85
CA ALA A 811 36.94 -14.06 -11.79
C ALA A 811 36.21 -13.44 -10.59
N LEU A 812 36.96 -12.72 -9.76
CA LEU A 812 36.49 -12.10 -8.53
C LEU A 812 36.91 -10.61 -8.51
N LEU A 813 36.08 -9.77 -7.90
CA LEU A 813 36.44 -8.40 -7.54
C LEU A 813 37.19 -8.39 -6.20
N ILE A 814 38.16 -7.48 -6.07
CA ILE A 814 38.93 -7.23 -4.85
C ILE A 814 39.05 -5.73 -4.58
N ALA A 815 39.10 -5.34 -3.30
CA ALA A 815 39.22 -3.95 -2.88
C ALA A 815 40.64 -3.40 -3.12
N ASP A 816 40.74 -2.10 -3.41
CA ASP A 816 41.99 -1.44 -3.77
C ASP A 816 43.02 -1.37 -2.62
N ASP A 817 42.58 -1.27 -1.37
CA ASP A 817 43.48 -1.43 -0.22
C ASP A 817 43.92 -2.91 -0.03
N TYR A 818 43.02 -3.88 -0.23
CA TYR A 818 43.36 -5.31 -0.19
C TYR A 818 44.33 -5.68 -1.31
N ALA A 819 44.09 -5.20 -2.53
CA ALA A 819 44.96 -5.39 -3.69
C ALA A 819 46.35 -4.80 -3.43
N ARG A 820 46.45 -3.58 -2.88
CA ARG A 820 47.74 -3.01 -2.44
C ARG A 820 48.44 -3.86 -1.37
N GLN A 821 47.73 -4.34 -0.35
CA GLN A 821 48.31 -5.20 0.69
C GLN A 821 48.86 -6.52 0.11
N ILE A 822 48.11 -7.14 -0.79
CA ILE A 822 48.50 -8.38 -1.49
C ILE A 822 49.62 -8.11 -2.49
N GLN A 823 49.67 -6.96 -3.17
CA GLN A 823 50.77 -6.60 -4.08
C GLN A 823 52.07 -6.35 -3.32
N ALA A 824 52.01 -5.70 -2.16
CA ALA A 824 53.18 -5.40 -1.34
C ALA A 824 53.82 -6.66 -0.71
N LYS A 825 53.02 -7.65 -0.28
CA LYS A 825 53.51 -8.79 0.52
C LYS A 825 53.16 -10.17 -0.02
N GLY A 826 52.14 -10.29 -0.87
CA GLY A 826 51.58 -11.55 -1.35
C GLY A 826 52.53 -12.33 -2.27
N ARG A 827 52.47 -13.66 -2.14
CA ARG A 827 53.20 -14.62 -2.99
C ARG A 827 52.32 -15.80 -3.40
N THR A 828 51.44 -16.24 -2.51
CA THR A 828 50.38 -17.21 -2.76
C THR A 828 49.06 -16.74 -2.14
N VAL A 829 47.94 -17.22 -2.68
CA VAL A 829 46.60 -17.05 -2.12
C VAL A 829 45.91 -18.40 -2.00
N ASP A 830 45.31 -18.66 -0.85
CA ASP A 830 44.40 -19.78 -0.60
C ASP A 830 42.97 -19.29 -0.74
N LEU A 831 42.35 -19.54 -1.90
CA LEU A 831 40.98 -19.15 -2.20
C LEU A 831 40.03 -20.30 -1.87
N THR A 832 39.21 -20.09 -0.83
CA THR A 832 38.08 -20.95 -0.48
C THR A 832 36.81 -20.39 -1.09
N MET A 833 36.01 -21.24 -1.74
CA MET A 833 34.72 -20.85 -2.31
C MET A 833 33.59 -21.73 -1.74
N THR A 834 32.45 -21.10 -1.47
CA THR A 834 31.26 -21.71 -0.82
C THR A 834 29.98 -21.30 -1.58
N PRO A 835 29.76 -21.75 -2.84
CA PRO A 835 28.68 -21.20 -3.66
C PRO A 835 27.27 -21.49 -3.11
N ALA A 836 27.08 -22.66 -2.48
CA ALA A 836 25.89 -22.99 -1.71
C ALA A 836 26.21 -22.85 -0.22
N SER A 837 25.63 -21.86 0.45
CA SER A 837 25.85 -21.64 1.89
C SER A 837 25.17 -22.74 2.72
N PRO A 838 25.90 -23.47 3.59
CA PRO A 838 25.32 -24.47 4.48
C PRO A 838 24.55 -23.86 5.67
N TYR A 839 24.47 -22.53 5.77
CA TYR A 839 23.69 -21.84 6.81
C TYR A 839 23.19 -20.44 6.42
N LEU A 840 22.16 -19.99 7.14
CA LEU A 840 21.63 -18.63 7.12
C LEU A 840 21.40 -18.18 8.57
N TYR A 841 21.75 -16.94 8.88
CA TYR A 841 21.31 -16.23 10.08
C TYR A 841 20.44 -15.05 9.64
N ASP A 842 19.14 -15.16 9.88
CA ASP A 842 18.11 -14.19 9.52
C ASP A 842 17.72 -13.42 10.78
N VAL A 843 18.46 -12.33 11.02
CA VAL A 843 18.55 -11.67 12.33
C VAL A 843 17.79 -10.36 12.29
N LEU A 844 16.76 -10.24 13.13
CA LEU A 844 16.11 -8.96 13.42
C LEU A 844 16.62 -8.44 14.77
N GLN A 845 17.52 -7.48 14.72
CA GLN A 845 18.00 -6.75 15.88
C GLN A 845 16.97 -5.67 16.23
N VAL A 846 16.60 -5.57 17.52
CA VAL A 846 15.60 -4.61 18.03
C VAL A 846 16.19 -3.80 19.18
N SER A 847 15.74 -2.56 19.36
CA SER A 847 16.12 -1.64 20.43
C SER A 847 14.96 -0.70 20.78
N THR A 848 14.15 -1.12 21.76
CA THR A 848 12.94 -0.42 22.21
C THR A 848 13.30 0.71 23.19
N GLY A 849 12.58 1.83 23.11
CA GLY A 849 12.70 3.03 23.96
C GLY A 849 13.87 3.95 23.64
N ARG A 850 14.98 3.43 23.07
CA ARG A 850 16.16 4.19 22.59
C ARG A 850 17.06 3.35 21.69
N VAL A 851 17.96 4.01 20.97
CA VAL A 851 19.20 3.40 20.45
C VAL A 851 20.25 3.38 21.58
N PRO A 852 20.86 2.23 21.95
CA PRO A 852 21.89 2.16 22.98
C PRO A 852 23.28 2.57 22.47
N ASP A 853 24.21 2.90 23.39
CA ASP A 853 25.60 3.31 23.08
C ASP A 853 26.41 2.29 22.25
N GLN A 854 26.03 1.01 22.30
CA GLN A 854 26.56 -0.06 21.47
C GLN A 854 25.45 -1.07 21.15
N ILE A 855 25.23 -1.34 19.86
CA ILE A 855 24.36 -2.44 19.42
C ILE A 855 25.24 -3.64 19.08
N VAL A 856 25.24 -4.64 19.96
CA VAL A 856 25.90 -5.93 19.74
C VAL A 856 24.87 -7.05 19.86
N HIS A 857 24.33 -7.51 18.73
CA HIS A 857 23.39 -8.63 18.69
C HIS A 857 24.17 -9.93 18.50
N ARG A 858 24.36 -10.70 19.59
CA ARG A 858 24.91 -12.06 19.49
C ARG A 858 23.79 -13.07 19.21
N VAL A 859 23.93 -13.84 18.14
CA VAL A 859 23.01 -14.93 17.80
C VAL A 859 23.23 -16.10 18.75
N THR A 860 22.16 -16.52 19.42
CA THR A 860 22.18 -17.61 20.42
C THR A 860 20.89 -18.43 20.37
N ALA A 861 20.90 -19.63 20.95
CA ALA A 861 19.69 -20.45 21.10
C ALA A 861 18.66 -19.90 22.13
N ALA A 862 18.85 -18.68 22.64
CA ALA A 862 17.95 -18.01 23.59
C ALA A 862 17.28 -16.73 23.03
N ASN A 863 17.69 -16.28 21.84
CA ASN A 863 17.07 -15.18 21.07
C ASN A 863 16.82 -15.55 19.60
N SER A 864 17.17 -16.77 19.19
CA SER A 864 17.08 -17.25 17.81
C SER A 864 16.59 -18.70 17.79
N TYR A 865 15.64 -18.99 16.92
CA TYR A 865 15.09 -20.32 16.70
C TYR A 865 15.85 -21.00 15.54
N ARG A 866 16.27 -22.26 15.71
CA ARG A 866 17.04 -22.98 14.67
C ARG A 866 16.14 -23.89 13.85
N ILE A 867 16.11 -23.68 12.54
CA ILE A 867 15.40 -24.50 11.58
C ILE A 867 16.44 -25.33 10.80
N THR A 868 16.23 -26.64 10.73
CA THR A 868 16.97 -27.49 9.77
C THR A 868 16.16 -27.53 8.48
N SER A 869 16.38 -26.56 7.60
CA SER A 869 15.64 -26.44 6.34
C SER A 869 16.21 -27.41 5.30
N ARG A 870 15.32 -28.16 4.65
CA ARG A 870 15.67 -29.20 3.68
C ARG A 870 14.96 -28.91 2.37
N TYR A 871 15.72 -28.57 1.33
CA TYR A 871 15.18 -28.19 0.03
C TYR A 871 15.17 -29.43 -0.86
N ALA A 872 13.97 -29.88 -1.25
CA ALA A 872 13.83 -31.00 -2.16
C ALA A 872 14.12 -30.57 -3.62
N ASP A 873 14.75 -31.46 -4.35
CA ASP A 873 14.80 -31.46 -5.81
C ASP A 873 13.53 -32.17 -6.32
N ASN A 874 12.64 -31.38 -6.92
CA ASN A 874 11.45 -31.85 -7.63
C ASN A 874 11.64 -31.78 -9.15
N GLY A 875 12.85 -31.53 -9.66
CA GLY A 875 13.15 -31.29 -11.07
C GLY A 875 13.88 -29.97 -11.34
N GLY A 876 14.51 -29.91 -12.52
CA GLY A 876 15.11 -28.70 -13.11
C GLY A 876 16.28 -28.08 -12.34
N LEU A 877 16.97 -27.14 -13.01
CA LEU A 877 17.88 -26.07 -12.57
C LEU A 877 18.95 -26.27 -11.46
N ALA A 878 18.86 -27.27 -10.58
CA ALA A 878 19.69 -27.52 -9.39
C ALA A 878 19.78 -26.38 -8.37
N TRP A 879 18.97 -25.32 -8.53
CA TRP A 879 18.87 -24.16 -7.65
C TRP A 879 17.44 -23.64 -7.64
N VAL A 880 16.96 -23.28 -6.46
CA VAL A 880 15.70 -22.58 -6.19
C VAL A 880 15.98 -21.19 -5.63
N ARG A 881 14.95 -20.34 -5.59
CA ARG A 881 15.01 -19.03 -4.93
C ARG A 881 14.23 -19.05 -3.62
N GLU A 882 14.70 -18.30 -2.62
CA GLU A 882 13.99 -18.13 -1.36
C GLU A 882 14.14 -16.74 -0.76
N GLN A 883 13.08 -16.26 -0.12
CA GLN A 883 13.08 -15.09 0.75
C GLN A 883 12.18 -15.35 1.94
N ARG A 884 12.57 -14.83 3.11
CA ARG A 884 11.68 -14.74 4.26
C ARG A 884 11.28 -13.29 4.43
N PHE A 885 10.02 -12.99 4.64
CA PHE A 885 9.52 -11.68 5.05
C PHE A 885 9.44 -11.64 6.58
N GLY A 886 9.66 -10.46 7.16
CA GLY A 886 9.72 -10.28 8.60
C GLY A 886 9.14 -8.94 9.01
N TRP A 887 8.17 -8.96 9.92
CA TRP A 887 7.48 -7.78 10.46
C TRP A 887 7.76 -7.64 11.96
N ARG A 888 7.82 -6.41 12.44
CA ARG A 888 7.56 -6.07 13.84
C ARG A 888 6.04 -6.02 14.11
N PRO A 889 5.59 -6.14 15.37
CA PRO A 889 4.16 -6.12 15.69
C PRO A 889 3.39 -4.90 15.17
N TRP A 890 4.06 -3.75 15.05
CA TRP A 890 3.50 -2.47 14.60
C TRP A 890 3.54 -2.22 13.08
N GLN A 891 4.21 -3.09 12.29
CA GLN A 891 4.32 -2.93 10.83
C GLN A 891 3.19 -3.64 10.08
N ASP A 892 2.55 -2.95 9.15
CA ASP A 892 1.66 -3.60 8.18
C ASP A 892 2.43 -4.11 6.96
N TYR A 893 3.52 -3.43 6.57
CA TYR A 893 4.34 -3.80 5.41
C TYR A 893 5.75 -4.30 5.78
N ALA A 894 6.22 -5.36 5.10
CA ALA A 894 7.58 -5.91 5.27
C ALA A 894 8.46 -5.72 4.03
N TRP A 895 9.39 -4.76 4.11
CA TRP A 895 10.22 -4.26 3.00
C TRP A 895 11.54 -5.01 2.81
N ASN A 896 11.58 -6.00 1.90
CA ASN A 896 12.73 -6.92 1.81
C ASN A 896 12.98 -7.51 0.40
N ASP A 897 13.47 -6.73 -0.58
CA ASP A 897 13.81 -7.27 -1.91
C ASP A 897 15.27 -7.71 -2.07
N GLN A 898 15.56 -8.97 -1.76
CA GLN A 898 16.45 -9.76 -2.64
C GLN A 898 16.25 -11.25 -2.41
N GLN A 899 15.90 -11.96 -3.47
CA GLN A 899 15.74 -13.42 -3.47
C GLN A 899 17.13 -14.11 -3.41
N ARG A 900 17.34 -15.04 -2.47
CA ARG A 900 18.60 -15.80 -2.35
C ARG A 900 18.56 -17.09 -3.15
N ALA A 901 19.69 -17.46 -3.75
CA ALA A 901 19.87 -18.76 -4.38
C ALA A 901 20.13 -19.86 -3.32
N VAL A 902 19.42 -20.98 -3.43
CA VAL A 902 19.66 -22.19 -2.63
C VAL A 902 19.72 -23.40 -3.55
N ALA A 903 20.79 -24.19 -3.44
CA ALA A 903 20.95 -25.40 -4.27
C ALA A 903 19.90 -26.46 -3.92
N THR A 904 19.48 -27.25 -4.91
CA THR A 904 18.62 -28.43 -4.74
C THR A 904 19.30 -29.69 -5.28
N PRO A 905 19.19 -30.84 -4.57
CA PRO A 905 18.69 -30.99 -3.21
C PRO A 905 19.71 -30.49 -2.16
N SER A 906 19.27 -29.86 -1.07
CA SER A 906 20.17 -29.41 0.00
C SER A 906 19.58 -29.45 1.41
N VAL A 907 20.46 -29.26 2.41
CA VAL A 907 20.11 -29.08 3.82
C VAL A 907 20.89 -27.88 4.37
N ARG A 908 20.20 -26.94 4.99
CA ARG A 908 20.74 -25.67 5.48
C ARG A 908 20.40 -25.47 6.96
N ASP A 909 21.39 -25.07 7.76
CA ASP A 909 21.17 -24.62 9.14
C ASP A 909 20.69 -23.18 9.15
N GLU A 910 19.41 -22.95 9.40
CA GLU A 910 18.84 -21.61 9.45
C GLU A 910 18.57 -21.19 10.90
N TRP A 911 18.78 -19.91 11.19
CA TRP A 911 18.59 -19.33 12.51
C TRP A 911 17.82 -18.03 12.35
N VAL A 912 16.60 -17.97 12.88
CA VAL A 912 15.69 -16.83 12.73
C VAL A 912 15.49 -16.15 14.09
N SER A 913 15.54 -14.82 14.16
CA SER A 913 15.31 -14.11 15.44
C SER A 913 13.89 -14.37 15.98
N ALA A 914 13.83 -14.68 17.27
CA ALA A 914 12.65 -15.27 17.90
C ALA A 914 12.08 -14.39 19.02
N GLY A 915 10.74 -14.37 19.16
CA GLY A 915 10.04 -13.46 20.06
C GLY A 915 8.66 -13.07 19.54
N ASP A 916 8.47 -11.76 19.39
CA ASP A 916 7.24 -11.08 18.97
C ASP A 916 7.22 -10.69 17.48
N SER A 917 8.37 -10.73 16.79
CA SER A 917 8.42 -10.59 15.33
C SER A 917 7.65 -11.70 14.62
N ILE A 918 6.98 -11.35 13.52
CA ILE A 918 6.24 -12.28 12.67
C ILE A 918 7.10 -12.55 11.43
N TRP A 919 7.09 -13.80 10.94
CA TRP A 919 7.91 -14.24 9.81
C TRP A 919 7.11 -15.12 8.86
N GLN A 920 7.36 -14.99 7.55
CA GLN A 920 6.79 -15.84 6.50
C GLN A 920 7.88 -16.22 5.49
N HIS A 921 8.03 -17.48 5.12
CA HIS A 921 9.08 -17.99 4.22
C HIS A 921 8.48 -18.43 2.89
N HIS A 922 9.01 -17.90 1.79
CA HIS A 922 8.63 -18.22 0.41
C HIS A 922 9.81 -18.90 -0.31
N VAL A 923 9.53 -19.95 -1.09
CA VAL A 923 10.50 -20.75 -1.83
C VAL A 923 9.97 -21.03 -3.24
N HIS A 924 10.59 -20.44 -4.26
CA HIS A 924 10.22 -20.56 -5.67
C HIS A 924 11.13 -21.53 -6.42
N GLN A 925 10.52 -22.49 -7.13
CA GLN A 925 11.19 -23.56 -7.89
C GLN A 925 12.12 -23.06 -8.99
N GLU A 926 11.82 -21.92 -9.64
CA GLU A 926 12.62 -21.45 -10.77
C GLU A 926 13.73 -20.48 -10.35
N TYR A 927 14.80 -20.48 -11.14
CA TYR A 927 15.87 -19.50 -11.07
C TYR A 927 16.12 -18.83 -12.44
N PRO A 928 15.27 -17.87 -12.87
CA PRO A 928 15.50 -17.07 -14.08
C PRO A 928 16.29 -15.80 -13.73
N TRP A 929 17.62 -15.78 -13.94
CA TRP A 929 18.46 -14.62 -13.59
C TRP A 929 18.02 -13.29 -14.22
N GLY A 930 17.39 -13.33 -15.40
CA GLY A 930 16.86 -12.15 -16.09
C GLY A 930 15.80 -11.36 -15.30
N ASP A 931 15.24 -11.92 -14.22
CA ASP A 931 14.36 -11.20 -13.30
C ASP A 931 14.91 -11.21 -11.86
N LEU A 932 15.96 -10.43 -11.64
CA LEU A 932 16.35 -9.96 -10.30
C LEU A 932 15.33 -8.92 -9.84
N GLY A 933 14.51 -9.28 -8.84
CA GLY A 933 13.33 -8.49 -8.45
C GLY A 933 12.00 -9.04 -8.99
N ALA A 934 11.97 -10.30 -9.45
CA ALA A 934 10.70 -11.02 -9.60
C ALA A 934 9.90 -10.93 -8.28
N ALA A 935 8.56 -11.01 -8.37
CA ALA A 935 7.75 -11.19 -7.17
C ALA A 935 7.97 -12.60 -6.58
N LEU A 936 7.58 -12.78 -5.31
CA LEU A 936 7.36 -14.08 -4.67
C LEU A 936 5.89 -14.21 -4.26
N ASP A 937 5.01 -13.76 -5.16
CA ASP A 937 3.59 -14.07 -5.20
C ASP A 937 3.34 -15.54 -5.60
N THR A 938 4.24 -16.12 -6.39
CA THR A 938 4.35 -17.57 -6.66
C THR A 938 5.35 -18.27 -5.73
N GLY A 939 5.40 -19.61 -5.81
CA GLY A 939 6.25 -20.47 -5.00
C GLY A 939 5.54 -21.06 -3.79
N PHE A 940 6.18 -22.01 -3.12
CA PHE A 940 5.70 -22.54 -1.85
C PHE A 940 5.92 -21.52 -0.74
N ALA A 941 4.87 -21.15 -0.01
CA ALA A 941 4.92 -20.30 1.18
C ALA A 941 4.43 -21.05 2.44
N ASP A 942 4.87 -20.61 3.62
CA ASP A 942 4.22 -20.96 4.90
C ASP A 942 3.21 -19.89 5.36
N GLN A 943 2.51 -20.13 6.47
CA GLN A 943 1.72 -19.10 7.14
C GLN A 943 2.63 -18.16 7.96
N PRO A 944 2.34 -16.84 8.03
CA PRO A 944 3.04 -15.93 8.93
C PRO A 944 2.98 -16.40 10.38
N ARG A 945 4.15 -16.48 11.03
CA ARG A 945 4.30 -17.03 12.39
C ARG A 945 5.42 -16.36 13.18
N SER A 946 5.24 -16.22 14.49
CA SER A 946 6.31 -15.86 15.42
C SER A 946 7.01 -17.12 15.94
N TYR A 947 8.34 -17.16 15.84
CA TYR A 947 9.11 -18.27 16.41
C TYR A 947 9.30 -18.09 17.93
N PRO A 948 9.13 -19.15 18.75
CA PRO A 948 9.37 -19.08 20.19
C PRO A 948 10.86 -18.89 20.50
N ARG A 949 11.18 -18.15 21.57
CA ARG A 949 12.56 -17.74 21.93
C ARG A 949 13.58 -18.87 22.10
N THR A 950 13.12 -20.11 22.26
CA THR A 950 13.95 -21.32 22.30
C THR A 950 13.25 -22.44 21.52
N GLY A 951 14.05 -23.35 20.94
CA GLY A 951 13.56 -24.54 20.26
C GLY A 951 14.25 -24.79 18.91
N THR A 952 13.81 -25.85 18.24
CA THR A 952 14.33 -26.25 16.92
C THR A 952 13.24 -26.89 16.07
N ALA A 953 13.22 -26.61 14.76
CA ALA A 953 12.39 -27.30 13.77
C ALA A 953 13.23 -28.08 12.75
N THR A 954 12.57 -28.94 11.97
CA THR A 954 13.07 -29.46 10.70
C THR A 954 11.95 -29.31 9.68
N GLU A 955 12.21 -28.54 8.64
CA GLU A 955 11.23 -28.15 7.63
C GLU A 955 11.73 -28.68 6.29
N THR A 956 10.87 -29.34 5.51
CA THR A 956 11.25 -29.92 4.21
C THR A 956 10.33 -29.35 3.14
N TRP A 957 10.90 -28.54 2.25
CA TRP A 957 10.19 -27.77 1.24
C TRP A 957 9.98 -28.58 -0.04
N ALA A 958 8.79 -28.45 -0.64
CA ALA A 958 8.36 -29.12 -1.87
C ALA A 958 8.47 -30.67 -1.81
N ALA A 959 8.36 -31.24 -0.61
CA ALA A 959 8.52 -32.68 -0.39
C ALA A 959 7.36 -33.51 -0.99
N PRO A 960 7.64 -34.51 -1.85
CA PRO A 960 6.63 -35.46 -2.31
C PRO A 960 6.03 -36.28 -1.14
N VAL A 961 4.73 -36.56 -1.10
CA VAL A 961 3.71 -36.35 -2.14
C VAL A 961 3.10 -34.94 -2.07
N VAL A 962 3.29 -34.17 -3.14
CA VAL A 962 2.63 -32.88 -3.36
C VAL A 962 1.25 -33.13 -3.99
N ARG A 963 0.21 -32.39 -3.57
CA ARG A 963 -1.19 -32.54 -4.03
C ARG A 963 -2.09 -31.36 -3.61
N PRO A 964 -3.29 -31.18 -4.20
CA PRO A 964 -4.26 -30.23 -3.70
C PRO A 964 -4.75 -30.62 -2.30
N ALA A 965 -4.80 -29.66 -1.38
CA ALA A 965 -5.29 -29.84 -0.02
C ALA A 965 -5.66 -28.50 0.63
N THR A 966 -6.32 -28.55 1.78
CA THR A 966 -6.42 -27.41 2.70
C THR A 966 -5.11 -27.33 3.50
N PRO A 967 -4.30 -26.27 3.41
CA PRO A 967 -3.06 -26.17 4.18
C PRO A 967 -3.33 -26.02 5.67
N ALA A 968 -2.31 -26.29 6.50
CA ALA A 968 -2.39 -26.12 7.94
C ALA A 968 -2.77 -24.67 8.31
N GLY A 969 -3.55 -24.53 9.38
CA GLY A 969 -4.08 -23.25 9.85
C GLY A 969 -5.30 -22.72 9.08
N TYR A 970 -5.61 -23.23 7.89
CA TYR A 970 -6.81 -22.85 7.12
C TYR A 970 -8.01 -23.74 7.43
N THR A 971 -9.23 -23.28 7.09
CA THR A 971 -10.48 -24.05 7.27
C THR A 971 -11.55 -23.60 6.29
N ASN A 972 -11.93 -24.48 5.36
CA ASN A 972 -13.11 -24.27 4.50
C ASN A 972 -14.38 -24.13 5.35
N ARG A 973 -15.21 -23.13 5.07
CA ARG A 973 -16.45 -22.86 5.83
C ARG A 973 -17.57 -22.31 4.96
N ARG A 974 -18.79 -22.29 5.50
CA ARG A 974 -19.91 -21.51 4.99
C ARG A 974 -20.15 -20.31 5.90
N THR A 975 -20.35 -19.14 5.30
CA THR A 975 -20.72 -17.89 5.97
C THR A 975 -21.95 -17.32 5.27
N GLY A 976 -23.11 -17.34 5.93
CA GLY A 976 -24.38 -17.05 5.27
C GLY A 976 -24.63 -17.97 4.07
N ASP A 977 -24.75 -17.38 2.89
CA ASP A 977 -24.89 -18.04 1.58
C ASP A 977 -23.62 -17.95 0.71
N VAL A 978 -22.44 -17.87 1.36
CA VAL A 978 -21.11 -17.97 0.72
C VAL A 978 -20.38 -19.20 1.25
N LEU A 979 -19.73 -19.95 0.36
CA LEU A 979 -18.71 -20.95 0.71
C LEU A 979 -17.32 -20.31 0.61
N ASN A 980 -16.63 -20.17 1.74
CA ASN A 980 -15.25 -19.70 1.80
C ASN A 980 -14.34 -20.94 1.64
N LEU A 981 -13.80 -21.16 0.42
CA LEU A 981 -12.92 -22.28 0.11
C LEU A 981 -11.45 -21.84 0.17
N ARG A 982 -10.61 -22.62 0.84
CA ARG A 982 -9.17 -22.39 1.00
C ARG A 982 -8.43 -23.71 0.74
N VAL A 983 -8.67 -24.25 -0.46
CA VAL A 983 -7.96 -25.42 -1.00
C VAL A 983 -6.89 -24.89 -1.95
N ALA A 984 -5.63 -25.11 -1.60
CA ALA A 984 -4.50 -24.75 -2.45
C ALA A 984 -4.27 -25.85 -3.50
N ASP A 985 -3.78 -25.48 -4.67
CA ASP A 985 -3.55 -26.38 -5.80
C ASP A 985 -2.45 -27.40 -5.49
N PHE A 986 -1.44 -26.99 -4.74
CA PHE A 986 -0.35 -27.86 -4.32
C PHE A 986 0.08 -27.55 -2.87
N VAL A 987 0.04 -28.59 -2.03
CA VAL A 987 0.51 -28.59 -0.64
C VAL A 987 1.50 -29.74 -0.48
N ASP A 988 2.66 -29.48 0.13
CA ASP A 988 3.68 -30.51 0.32
C ASP A 988 3.40 -31.44 1.50
N ALA A 989 4.18 -32.52 1.62
CA ALA A 989 3.95 -33.58 2.60
C ALA A 989 3.98 -33.14 4.09
N SER A 990 4.35 -31.89 4.40
CA SER A 990 4.29 -31.32 5.77
C SER A 990 2.93 -30.72 6.15
N ASP A 991 2.05 -30.51 5.17
CA ASP A 991 0.84 -29.67 5.24
C ASP A 991 1.08 -28.19 5.59
N GLN A 992 2.34 -27.76 5.83
CA GLN A 992 2.68 -26.38 6.20
C GLN A 992 2.93 -25.50 4.98
N HIS A 993 3.63 -26.02 3.96
CA HIS A 993 4.01 -25.26 2.77
C HIS A 993 3.01 -25.51 1.62
N PHE A 994 2.52 -24.43 1.02
CA PHE A 994 1.51 -24.47 -0.03
C PHE A 994 1.72 -23.40 -1.10
N THR A 995 1.09 -23.59 -2.26
CA THR A 995 1.12 -22.68 -3.41
C THR A 995 -0.23 -22.71 -4.15
N ILE A 996 -0.62 -21.59 -4.74
CA ILE A 996 -1.95 -21.29 -5.30
C ILE A 996 -1.75 -20.72 -6.71
N ASP A 997 -2.59 -21.12 -7.66
CA ASP A 997 -2.56 -20.73 -9.09
C ASP A 997 -1.27 -21.12 -9.86
N GLU A 998 -0.34 -21.81 -9.18
CA GLU A 998 0.90 -22.36 -9.75
C GLU A 998 0.65 -23.70 -10.49
N ALA A 999 -0.37 -23.74 -11.34
CA ALA A 999 -0.63 -24.83 -12.29
C ALA A 999 -0.62 -24.25 -13.70
N ASP A 1000 -0.02 -24.94 -14.67
CA ASP A 1000 -0.09 -24.50 -16.06
C ASP A 1000 -1.55 -24.56 -16.56
N ASP A 1001 -2.23 -25.68 -16.24
CA ASP A 1001 -3.69 -25.84 -16.37
C ASP A 1001 -4.30 -26.28 -15.03
N SER A 1002 -5.39 -25.63 -14.62
CA SER A 1002 -6.18 -25.98 -13.45
C SER A 1002 -7.65 -25.62 -13.61
N ALA A 1003 -8.51 -26.41 -12.98
CA ALA A 1003 -9.94 -26.15 -12.93
C ALA A 1003 -10.60 -26.75 -11.68
N ALA A 1004 -11.25 -25.88 -10.90
CA ALA A 1004 -12.15 -26.22 -9.80
C ALA A 1004 -13.62 -26.13 -10.26
N ARG A 1005 -14.37 -27.22 -10.09
CA ARG A 1005 -15.78 -27.36 -10.49
C ARG A 1005 -16.63 -27.67 -9.27
N LEU A 1006 -17.51 -26.75 -8.89
CA LEU A 1006 -18.44 -26.90 -7.77
C LEU A 1006 -19.84 -27.27 -8.27
N TYR A 1007 -20.34 -28.41 -7.81
CA TYR A 1007 -21.67 -28.91 -8.10
C TYR A 1007 -22.54 -28.89 -6.84
N ARG A 1008 -23.81 -28.50 -6.98
CA ARG A 1008 -24.84 -28.50 -5.93
C ARG A 1008 -25.94 -29.49 -6.31
N ASN A 1009 -26.16 -30.51 -5.49
CA ASN A 1009 -27.08 -31.62 -5.74
C ASN A 1009 -26.89 -32.26 -7.14
N GLY A 1010 -25.65 -32.34 -7.64
CA GLY A 1010 -25.29 -32.90 -8.95
C GLY A 1010 -25.32 -31.91 -10.13
N THR A 1011 -25.86 -30.70 -9.96
CA THR A 1011 -25.84 -29.65 -10.99
C THR A 1011 -24.60 -28.76 -10.82
N LEU A 1012 -23.85 -28.48 -11.89
CA LEU A 1012 -22.73 -27.52 -11.84
C LEU A 1012 -23.26 -26.12 -11.50
N ILE A 1013 -22.60 -25.42 -10.56
CA ILE A 1013 -22.98 -24.05 -10.15
C ILE A 1013 -21.82 -23.05 -10.17
N SER A 1014 -20.57 -23.51 -10.25
CA SER A 1014 -19.39 -22.66 -10.46
C SER A 1014 -18.27 -23.49 -11.10
N GLU A 1015 -17.53 -22.86 -12.02
CA GLU A 1015 -16.29 -23.38 -12.59
C GLU A 1015 -15.27 -22.25 -12.61
N THR A 1016 -14.10 -22.49 -12.00
CA THR A 1016 -13.02 -21.51 -11.77
C THR A 1016 -11.67 -22.19 -11.97
N ARG A 1017 -10.57 -21.44 -12.02
CA ARG A 1017 -9.22 -21.99 -12.20
C ARG A 1017 -8.74 -22.67 -10.90
N ASP A 1018 -8.67 -21.89 -9.82
CA ASP A 1018 -8.36 -22.32 -8.45
C ASP A 1018 -9.60 -22.71 -7.61
N ALA A 1019 -9.33 -23.25 -6.41
CA ALA A 1019 -10.30 -23.48 -5.32
C ALA A 1019 -9.99 -22.65 -4.05
N TRP A 1020 -9.33 -21.50 -4.18
CA TRP A 1020 -8.94 -20.58 -3.10
C TRP A 1020 -9.78 -19.30 -3.12
N ARG A 1021 -11.09 -19.45 -3.01
CA ARG A 1021 -12.04 -18.35 -3.25
C ARG A 1021 -13.34 -18.48 -2.49
N ASP A 1022 -14.04 -17.36 -2.42
CA ASP A 1022 -15.37 -17.25 -1.84
C ASP A 1022 -16.42 -17.40 -2.96
N ILE A 1023 -17.31 -18.38 -2.82
CA ILE A 1023 -18.31 -18.73 -3.83
C ILE A 1023 -19.72 -18.58 -3.26
N THR A 1024 -20.49 -17.64 -3.80
CA THR A 1024 -21.91 -17.44 -3.45
C THR A 1024 -22.74 -18.64 -3.95
N ILE A 1025 -23.60 -19.16 -3.08
CA ILE A 1025 -24.41 -20.37 -3.32
C ILE A 1025 -25.89 -20.09 -3.06
N PRO A 1026 -26.84 -20.75 -3.78
CA PRO A 1026 -28.25 -20.59 -3.48
C PRO A 1026 -28.62 -21.07 -2.07
N ALA A 1027 -29.51 -20.33 -1.42
CA ALA A 1027 -29.89 -20.50 -0.02
C ALA A 1027 -30.31 -21.92 0.39
N GLY A 1028 -30.17 -22.21 1.69
CA GLY A 1028 -30.60 -23.47 2.30
C GLY A 1028 -29.60 -24.63 2.21
N ALA A 1029 -30.07 -25.84 2.51
CA ALA A 1029 -29.24 -27.04 2.66
C ALA A 1029 -29.11 -27.86 1.37
N ALA A 1030 -27.89 -28.29 1.04
CA ALA A 1030 -27.61 -29.11 -0.14
C ALA A 1030 -26.41 -30.05 0.07
N GLY A 1031 -26.31 -31.07 -0.78
CA GLY A 1031 -25.06 -31.79 -1.02
C GLY A 1031 -24.22 -31.06 -2.06
N TYR A 1032 -22.91 -31.03 -1.86
CA TYR A 1032 -21.94 -30.39 -2.73
C TYR A 1032 -20.89 -31.40 -3.18
N ARG A 1033 -20.41 -31.26 -4.42
CA ARG A 1033 -19.22 -31.93 -4.94
C ARG A 1033 -18.27 -30.87 -5.46
N LEU A 1034 -17.06 -30.79 -4.93
CA LEU A 1034 -15.98 -29.94 -5.45
C LEU A 1034 -14.97 -30.87 -6.13
N GLU A 1035 -14.67 -30.62 -7.40
CA GLU A 1035 -13.68 -31.35 -8.18
C GLU A 1035 -12.59 -30.38 -8.64
N LEU A 1036 -11.35 -30.58 -8.21
CA LEU A 1036 -10.18 -29.78 -8.61
C LEU A 1036 -9.20 -30.65 -9.41
N THR A 1037 -8.95 -30.27 -10.66
CA THR A 1037 -7.91 -30.83 -11.52
C THR A 1037 -6.75 -29.85 -11.65
N THR A 1038 -5.52 -30.34 -11.61
CA THR A 1038 -4.30 -29.55 -11.87
C THR A 1038 -3.31 -30.30 -12.77
N ALA A 1039 -2.52 -29.58 -13.55
CA ALA A 1039 -1.43 -30.07 -14.39
C ALA A 1039 -0.21 -29.15 -14.32
N ARG A 1040 0.99 -29.72 -14.57
CA ARG A 1040 2.27 -29.00 -14.61
C ARG A 1040 3.16 -29.43 -15.78
N GLU A 1041 3.61 -28.48 -16.59
CA GLU A 1041 4.21 -28.67 -17.92
C GLU A 1041 5.60 -28.03 -18.10
N GLY A 1042 6.61 -28.46 -17.34
CA GLY A 1042 8.00 -28.02 -17.56
C GLY A 1042 9.07 -29.08 -17.25
N ASN A 1043 10.28 -28.64 -16.94
CA ASN A 1043 11.45 -29.50 -16.63
C ASN A 1043 11.83 -29.50 -15.13
N GLU A 1044 11.55 -28.39 -14.46
CA GLU A 1044 11.48 -28.11 -13.02
C GLU A 1044 10.47 -28.98 -12.24
N TRP A 1045 9.49 -29.60 -12.91
CA TRP A 1045 8.58 -30.57 -12.29
C TRP A 1045 8.84 -32.03 -12.71
N GLN A 1046 9.03 -32.93 -11.74
CA GLN A 1046 9.21 -34.37 -11.93
C GLN A 1046 8.13 -35.19 -11.22
N TYR A 1047 7.57 -34.68 -10.11
CA TYR A 1047 6.50 -35.33 -9.35
C TYR A 1047 5.24 -34.47 -9.32
N ALA A 1048 4.09 -35.11 -9.06
CA ALA A 1048 2.76 -34.47 -9.00
C ALA A 1048 2.33 -33.70 -10.25
N ARG A 1049 2.91 -33.99 -11.43
CA ARG A 1049 2.63 -33.33 -12.73
C ARG A 1049 1.17 -33.29 -13.17
N SER A 1050 0.31 -34.14 -12.60
CA SER A 1050 -1.14 -34.02 -12.78
C SER A 1050 -1.88 -34.61 -11.58
N THR A 1051 -2.93 -33.92 -11.16
CA THR A 1051 -3.79 -34.34 -10.05
C THR A 1051 -5.27 -34.16 -10.37
N ASN A 1052 -6.12 -34.95 -9.71
CA ASN A 1052 -7.57 -34.76 -9.66
C ASN A 1052 -8.03 -35.08 -8.23
N THR A 1053 -8.64 -34.12 -7.55
CA THR A 1053 -9.20 -34.30 -6.20
C THR A 1053 -10.66 -33.92 -6.17
N GLU A 1054 -11.51 -34.89 -5.82
CA GLU A 1054 -12.95 -34.74 -5.67
C GLU A 1054 -13.32 -34.85 -4.18
N TRP A 1055 -13.97 -33.83 -3.63
CA TRP A 1055 -14.63 -33.85 -2.33
C TRP A 1055 -16.14 -33.87 -2.51
N THR A 1056 -16.86 -34.77 -1.85
CA THR A 1056 -18.32 -34.70 -1.72
C THR A 1056 -18.69 -34.49 -0.27
N PHE A 1057 -19.48 -33.47 0.04
CA PHE A 1057 -19.84 -33.08 1.40
C PHE A 1057 -21.25 -32.48 1.49
N ARG A 1058 -21.85 -32.42 2.69
CA ARG A 1058 -23.15 -31.77 2.92
C ARG A 1058 -23.00 -30.49 3.75
N SER A 1059 -23.72 -29.42 3.37
CA SER A 1059 -23.76 -28.17 4.14
C SER A 1059 -25.20 -27.65 4.26
N ALA A 1060 -25.55 -27.17 5.47
CA ALA A 1060 -26.92 -26.79 5.85
C ALA A 1060 -27.03 -25.51 6.70
N LYS A 1061 -25.93 -25.04 7.29
CA LYS A 1061 -25.83 -23.84 8.14
C LYS A 1061 -24.43 -23.23 7.97
N ALA A 1062 -24.22 -22.03 8.48
CA ALA A 1062 -22.88 -21.45 8.62
C ALA A 1062 -22.00 -22.30 9.57
N GLY A 1063 -20.69 -22.33 9.32
CA GLY A 1063 -19.72 -23.18 10.03
C GLY A 1063 -18.77 -23.94 9.08
N PRO A 1064 -17.83 -24.74 9.62
CA PRO A 1064 -16.86 -25.50 8.83
C PRO A 1064 -17.50 -26.49 7.84
N LEU A 1065 -16.87 -26.71 6.69
CA LEU A 1065 -17.29 -27.72 5.72
C LEU A 1065 -16.62 -29.08 6.03
N PRO A 1066 -17.36 -30.20 6.05
CA PRO A 1066 -16.80 -31.52 6.36
C PRO A 1066 -16.06 -32.14 5.16
N MET A 1067 -15.00 -31.47 4.70
CA MET A 1067 -14.15 -31.88 3.58
C MET A 1067 -12.94 -32.68 4.09
N LEU A 1068 -12.96 -34.01 3.91
CA LEU A 1068 -11.85 -34.89 4.32
C LEU A 1068 -10.55 -34.55 3.58
N GLN A 1069 -9.43 -34.51 4.31
CA GLN A 1069 -8.09 -34.22 3.77
C GLN A 1069 -7.21 -35.48 3.80
N VAL A 1070 -6.27 -35.60 2.85
CA VAL A 1070 -5.37 -36.75 2.74
C VAL A 1070 -3.91 -36.35 2.99
N GLY A 1071 -3.37 -36.79 4.12
CA GLY A 1071 -1.96 -36.68 4.49
C GLY A 1071 -1.14 -37.87 3.99
N TYR A 1072 0.07 -37.63 3.50
CA TYR A 1072 0.99 -38.65 3.01
C TYR A 1072 2.33 -38.59 3.75
N ALA A 1073 2.91 -39.74 4.09
CA ALA A 1073 4.27 -39.85 4.60
C ALA A 1073 5.07 -40.85 3.75
N ALA A 1074 5.69 -40.35 2.68
CA ALA A 1074 6.48 -41.16 1.76
C ALA A 1074 7.95 -41.26 2.22
N PRO A 1075 8.58 -42.45 2.23
CA PRO A 1075 9.97 -42.63 2.65
C PRO A 1075 10.94 -42.30 1.50
N VAL A 1076 10.92 -41.04 1.07
CA VAL A 1076 11.71 -40.52 -0.07
C VAL A 1076 12.99 -39.81 0.38
N SER A 1077 13.98 -39.81 -0.51
CA SER A 1077 15.13 -38.91 -0.46
C SER A 1077 14.72 -37.48 -0.86
N LEU A 1078 15.63 -36.52 -0.74
CA LEU A 1078 15.39 -35.15 -1.22
C LEU A 1078 15.30 -35.03 -2.75
N THR A 1079 15.58 -36.08 -3.53
CA THR A 1079 15.27 -36.12 -4.99
C THR A 1079 13.90 -36.75 -5.28
N GLY A 1080 13.03 -36.82 -4.27
CA GLY A 1080 11.73 -37.50 -4.33
C GLY A 1080 11.76 -39.01 -4.60
N THR A 1081 12.95 -39.64 -4.51
CA THR A 1081 13.12 -41.07 -4.80
C THR A 1081 13.08 -41.92 -3.53
N ALA A 1082 12.19 -42.90 -3.50
CA ALA A 1082 12.20 -44.01 -2.55
C ALA A 1082 13.09 -45.17 -3.06
N THR A 1083 13.28 -46.18 -2.21
CA THR A 1083 14.02 -47.41 -2.56
C THR A 1083 13.26 -48.28 -3.56
N THR A 1084 14.01 -48.99 -4.42
CA THR A 1084 13.52 -50.07 -5.29
C THR A 1084 12.88 -51.24 -4.53
N TRP A 1085 13.21 -51.42 -3.25
CA TRP A 1085 12.68 -52.48 -2.39
C TRP A 1085 11.26 -52.16 -1.88
N PRO A 1086 10.50 -53.15 -1.39
CA PRO A 1086 9.17 -52.91 -0.81
C PRO A 1086 9.28 -51.98 0.40
N HIS A 1087 8.42 -50.97 0.48
CA HIS A 1087 8.44 -49.96 1.53
C HIS A 1087 7.02 -49.60 1.99
N LEU A 1088 6.92 -48.89 3.11
CA LEU A 1088 5.65 -48.41 3.65
C LEU A 1088 5.44 -46.94 3.27
N LEU A 1089 4.28 -46.64 2.69
CA LEU A 1089 3.76 -45.29 2.51
C LEU A 1089 2.73 -45.01 3.62
N GLY A 1090 2.96 -43.99 4.44
CA GLY A 1090 1.96 -43.53 5.41
C GLY A 1090 0.82 -42.78 4.73
N ILE A 1091 -0.42 -43.03 5.17
CA ILE A 1091 -1.65 -42.40 4.70
C ILE A 1091 -2.51 -42.03 5.92
N SER A 1092 -2.83 -40.75 6.07
CA SER A 1092 -3.73 -40.24 7.10
C SER A 1092 -4.95 -39.59 6.47
N VAL A 1093 -6.14 -39.94 6.95
CA VAL A 1093 -7.41 -39.26 6.59
C VAL A 1093 -8.23 -39.07 7.86
N PRO A 1094 -8.04 -37.96 8.61
CA PRO A 1094 -8.78 -37.69 9.83
C PRO A 1094 -10.30 -37.72 9.62
N GLY A 1095 -11.03 -38.34 10.54
CA GLY A 1095 -12.49 -38.49 10.47
C GLY A 1095 -13.01 -39.62 9.54
N ALA A 1096 -12.19 -40.17 8.64
CA ALA A 1096 -12.63 -41.23 7.74
C ALA A 1096 -12.99 -42.54 8.49
N ARG A 1097 -14.10 -43.15 8.09
CA ARG A 1097 -14.53 -44.50 8.50
C ARG A 1097 -13.92 -45.58 7.61
N THR A 1098 -13.71 -45.26 6.34
CA THR A 1098 -13.13 -46.14 5.34
C THR A 1098 -12.06 -45.38 4.55
N VAL A 1099 -10.96 -46.07 4.24
CA VAL A 1099 -9.88 -45.58 3.38
C VAL A 1099 -9.48 -46.72 2.46
N SER A 1100 -9.39 -46.45 1.17
CA SER A 1100 -8.92 -47.37 0.14
C SER A 1100 -7.84 -46.69 -0.68
N VAL A 1101 -6.83 -47.45 -1.11
CA VAL A 1101 -5.68 -46.93 -1.86
C VAL A 1101 -5.40 -47.84 -3.04
N GLN A 1102 -5.17 -47.23 -4.20
CA GLN A 1102 -4.69 -47.89 -5.40
C GLN A 1102 -3.34 -47.30 -5.81
N LEU A 1103 -2.46 -48.17 -6.30
CA LEU A 1103 -1.14 -47.83 -6.81
C LEU A 1103 -1.10 -48.06 -8.32
N SER A 1104 -0.42 -47.19 -9.05
CA SER A 1104 -0.03 -47.35 -10.45
C SER A 1104 1.48 -47.17 -10.59
N ALA A 1105 2.07 -47.87 -11.56
CA ALA A 1105 3.50 -47.79 -11.91
C ALA A 1105 3.71 -47.39 -13.39
N ASP A 1106 2.64 -46.93 -14.03
CA ASP A 1106 2.47 -46.65 -15.46
C ASP A 1106 1.66 -45.35 -15.63
N GLU A 1107 1.94 -44.37 -14.77
CA GLU A 1107 1.38 -43.00 -14.76
C GLU A 1107 -0.16 -42.93 -14.87
N GLY A 1108 -0.85 -43.94 -14.34
CA GLY A 1108 -2.31 -44.00 -14.23
C GLY A 1108 -3.00 -44.91 -15.24
N VAL A 1109 -2.28 -45.60 -16.13
CA VAL A 1109 -2.86 -46.52 -17.12
C VAL A 1109 -3.42 -47.79 -16.47
N THR A 1110 -2.75 -48.39 -15.48
CA THR A 1110 -3.29 -49.52 -14.70
C THR A 1110 -3.22 -49.30 -13.19
N TRP A 1111 -4.33 -49.58 -12.51
CA TRP A 1111 -4.49 -49.38 -11.08
C TRP A 1111 -4.63 -50.70 -10.33
N LYS A 1112 -3.85 -50.86 -9.25
CA LYS A 1112 -3.86 -52.05 -8.40
C LYS A 1112 -4.18 -51.64 -6.97
N SER A 1113 -5.28 -52.15 -6.42
CA SER A 1113 -5.66 -51.90 -5.03
C SER A 1113 -4.59 -52.44 -4.08
N ALA A 1114 -4.17 -51.63 -3.12
CA ALA A 1114 -3.16 -51.96 -2.13
C ALA A 1114 -3.78 -52.12 -0.73
N LEU A 1115 -3.16 -52.94 0.11
CA LEU A 1115 -3.64 -53.23 1.44
C LEU A 1115 -3.25 -52.09 2.41
N VAL A 1116 -4.26 -51.44 3.00
CA VAL A 1116 -4.08 -50.43 4.05
C VAL A 1116 -4.09 -51.14 5.41
N LEU A 1117 -3.01 -51.01 6.18
CA LEU A 1117 -2.87 -51.55 7.53
C LEU A 1117 -2.43 -50.45 8.49
N GLY A 1118 -3.28 -50.08 9.45
CA GLY A 1118 -2.92 -49.13 10.53
C GLY A 1118 -2.48 -47.75 10.06
N GLY A 1119 -2.98 -47.26 8.92
CA GLY A 1119 -2.54 -46.00 8.31
C GLY A 1119 -1.28 -46.12 7.44
N ALA A 1120 -0.82 -47.33 7.12
CA ALA A 1120 0.29 -47.56 6.18
C ALA A 1120 -0.13 -48.45 5.00
N VAL A 1121 0.50 -48.25 3.85
CA VAL A 1121 0.31 -49.01 2.61
C VAL A 1121 1.61 -49.66 2.21
N VAL A 1122 1.60 -50.97 1.94
CA VAL A 1122 2.77 -51.68 1.40
C VAL A 1122 2.89 -51.38 -0.10
N VAL A 1123 3.93 -50.65 -0.48
CA VAL A 1123 4.27 -50.35 -1.87
C VAL A 1123 5.23 -51.43 -2.38
N PRO A 1124 4.89 -52.18 -3.45
CA PRO A 1124 5.74 -53.25 -3.95
C PRO A 1124 7.08 -52.77 -4.54
N ALA A 1125 8.05 -53.69 -4.56
CA ALA A 1125 9.33 -53.48 -5.24
C ALA A 1125 9.14 -53.11 -6.71
N GLY A 1126 10.03 -52.27 -7.23
CA GLY A 1126 10.02 -51.83 -8.63
C GLY A 1126 10.82 -50.56 -8.84
N ARG A 1127 10.93 -50.12 -10.10
CA ARG A 1127 11.60 -48.89 -10.53
C ARG A 1127 10.61 -47.87 -11.07
N GLY A 1128 11.09 -46.66 -11.34
CA GLY A 1128 10.29 -45.58 -11.89
C GLY A 1128 9.23 -45.09 -10.91
N THR A 1129 8.32 -44.26 -11.40
CA THR A 1129 7.34 -43.55 -10.58
C THR A 1129 6.35 -44.47 -9.87
N VAL A 1130 5.76 -43.95 -8.80
CA VAL A 1130 4.55 -44.44 -8.16
C VAL A 1130 3.48 -43.37 -8.35
N SER A 1131 2.31 -43.74 -8.88
CA SER A 1131 1.12 -42.89 -8.92
C SER A 1131 0.09 -43.41 -7.92
N LEU A 1132 -0.64 -42.51 -7.28
CA LEU A 1132 -1.52 -42.82 -6.15
C LEU A 1132 -2.96 -42.46 -6.48
N ARG A 1133 -3.90 -43.31 -6.05
CA ARG A 1133 -5.31 -42.92 -5.91
C ARG A 1133 -5.79 -43.33 -4.52
N VAL A 1134 -6.24 -42.37 -3.73
CA VAL A 1134 -6.84 -42.57 -2.41
C VAL A 1134 -8.34 -42.30 -2.53
N THR A 1135 -9.17 -43.09 -1.87
CA THR A 1135 -10.61 -42.81 -1.75
C THR A 1135 -11.08 -43.17 -0.35
N ALA A 1136 -11.68 -42.20 0.34
CA ALA A 1136 -12.07 -42.29 1.74
C ALA A 1136 -13.47 -41.71 1.97
N THR A 1137 -14.14 -42.17 3.03
CA THR A 1137 -15.51 -41.76 3.39
C THR A 1137 -15.70 -41.86 4.90
N ASP A 1138 -16.42 -40.90 5.48
CA ASP A 1138 -16.70 -40.80 6.93
C ASP A 1138 -17.94 -41.60 7.38
N ARG A 1139 -18.63 -41.14 8.42
CA ARG A 1139 -19.88 -41.75 8.94
C ARG A 1139 -21.15 -41.12 8.36
N ASP A 1140 -21.09 -39.87 7.93
CA ASP A 1140 -22.24 -39.05 7.52
C ASP A 1140 -22.40 -39.01 5.98
N GLY A 1141 -21.42 -39.59 5.27
CA GLY A 1141 -21.42 -39.74 3.81
C GLY A 1141 -20.52 -38.75 3.08
N ASN A 1142 -19.77 -37.91 3.82
CA ASN A 1142 -18.78 -37.04 3.20
C ASN A 1142 -17.56 -37.88 2.78
N SER A 1143 -16.98 -37.56 1.63
CA SER A 1143 -15.92 -38.36 1.00
C SER A 1143 -14.88 -37.50 0.29
N VAL A 1144 -13.69 -38.08 0.11
CA VAL A 1144 -12.62 -37.53 -0.73
C VAL A 1144 -12.07 -38.64 -1.62
N LYS A 1145 -11.81 -38.30 -2.89
CA LYS A 1145 -11.19 -39.15 -3.91
C LYS A 1145 -10.08 -38.35 -4.57
N GLN A 1146 -8.84 -38.67 -4.25
CA GLN A 1146 -7.65 -37.96 -4.72
C GLN A 1146 -6.81 -38.88 -5.61
N THR A 1147 -6.42 -38.39 -6.79
CA THR A 1147 -5.46 -39.03 -7.69
C THR A 1147 -4.27 -38.10 -7.86
N VAL A 1148 -3.05 -38.62 -7.69
CA VAL A 1148 -1.78 -37.91 -7.93
C VAL A 1148 -0.94 -38.76 -8.86
N LEU A 1149 -0.72 -38.28 -10.08
CA LEU A 1149 0.15 -38.92 -11.05
C LEU A 1149 1.61 -38.55 -10.78
N ARG A 1150 2.51 -39.53 -10.91
CA ARG A 1150 3.93 -39.40 -10.54
C ARG A 1150 4.11 -38.87 -9.11
N ALA A 1151 3.36 -39.41 -8.15
CA ALA A 1151 3.37 -38.95 -6.76
C ALA A 1151 4.76 -38.97 -6.09
N TYR A 1152 5.63 -39.92 -6.47
CA TYR A 1152 7.07 -39.94 -6.15
C TYR A 1152 7.83 -40.98 -7.00
N GLY A 1153 9.17 -41.04 -6.91
CA GLY A 1153 10.04 -41.93 -7.69
C GLY A 1153 10.56 -43.17 -6.96
N ARG A 1154 11.15 -44.13 -7.69
CA ARG A 1154 11.92 -45.27 -7.12
C ARG A 1154 13.21 -45.52 -7.90
N GLY A 1155 14.34 -45.49 -7.20
CA GLY A 1155 15.71 -45.76 -7.71
C GLY A 1155 16.15 -47.22 -7.55
#